data_AF-A0A1H1QIL2-F1
#
_entry.id   AF-A0A1H1QIL2-F1
#
_cell.length_a   1.000
_cell.length_b   1.000
_cell.length_c   1.000
_cell.angle_alpha   90.00
_cell.angle_beta   90.00
_cell.angle_gamma   90.00
#
_symmetry.space_group_name_H-M   'P 1'
#
loop_
_entity.id
_entity.type
_entity.pdbx_description
1 polymer ?
#
loop_
_entity_poly.entity_id
_entity_poly.type
_entity_poly.pdbx_seq_one_letter_code
_entity_poly.pdbx_strand_id
1 'polypeptide(L)'
;MSKLKILLLLLFFLLLGNRTLAQHLWYENETGTENITFSRTVDGTFTTAETNPDVSGVNTNTKSSKFVRDADVNRGFTYFQLFTPLTTASKYTVTLKAYIDVATSDLSSEPNRLRIYLRNTTTGDFKQITKTFTVGKAWEKFSFVFDKADFTTEGLGSGGYNQLDIGFGNGQESTSAINYFIDQIHGSIPQVPLKDVLKGSWGGRFYVRAGEDLDDYVDNKGYNYIAGAQEIADSYPTMGHVITNATNNANSQLWTLRTNPNVDEVMGAENSIVDEEFVPSLANEQIIIDVIDIFKNSGKKVILYVNTQSPANRATAAGAVAWNNYVDTYFAGDGHAAWMNYCEGYIKRFTEIGVDGYWFDSFGSYNINNSLGNADVASTTEQRAEFVAMIRNAAPNAIITTNIDKDSFVDENGDLILVDTDGIDESVGVDGTGDDPNRDYTIIKMTATNSWSDFTAGHITPLGQGAPPNSWAYEEFTISDIEESSISIYEGTKQTLKHFFLPLRATWSSERSDLMFDNEQAYRFAKRITDAGGSVTFSNTTATDGTTSEDEVEILTFMDQQFAINADATVYERPEGAFLVGEDQSLSIASNLSDDISLKVFPNPVKDVFKLSKEFNSLTIYAITGEKILQFSGNKESFDVSSLNPGFYIIKAYVNNNFEVIRFLKR
;
A
#
# COMPACT_ATOMS: atom_id res chain seq x y z
N MET A 1 -32.20 60.82 -24.11
CA MET A 1 -31.10 59.87 -23.81
C MET A 1 -31.59 58.47 -24.15
N SER A 2 -30.94 57.82 -25.10
CA SER A 2 -31.54 56.76 -25.93
C SER A 2 -31.56 55.38 -25.26
N LYS A 3 -32.58 54.59 -25.62
CA LYS A 3 -32.78 53.17 -25.27
C LYS A 3 -31.50 52.31 -25.44
N LEU A 4 -30.56 52.75 -26.28
CA LEU A 4 -29.27 52.10 -26.50
C LEU A 4 -28.37 52.11 -25.25
N LYS A 5 -28.38 53.18 -24.43
CA LYS A 5 -27.60 53.23 -23.18
C LYS A 5 -28.17 52.31 -22.10
N ILE A 6 -29.49 52.15 -22.06
CA ILE A 6 -30.17 51.22 -21.13
C ILE A 6 -29.90 49.77 -21.56
N LEU A 7 -29.91 49.47 -22.87
CA LEU A 7 -29.58 48.15 -23.40
C LEU A 7 -28.11 47.77 -23.14
N LEU A 8 -27.17 48.71 -23.31
CA LEU A 8 -25.76 48.51 -22.99
C LEU A 8 -25.51 48.34 -21.48
N LEU A 9 -26.22 49.08 -20.63
CA LEU A 9 -26.15 48.87 -19.17
C LEU A 9 -26.70 47.49 -18.78
N LEU A 10 -27.83 47.06 -19.36
CA LEU A 10 -28.41 45.73 -19.13
C LEU A 10 -27.50 44.60 -19.63
N LEU A 11 -26.85 44.75 -20.79
CA LEU A 11 -25.84 43.81 -21.28
C LEU A 11 -24.61 43.76 -20.38
N PHE A 12 -24.17 44.90 -19.84
CA PHE A 12 -23.04 44.97 -18.89
C PHE A 12 -23.39 44.33 -17.54
N PHE A 13 -24.63 44.50 -17.04
CA PHE A 13 -25.12 43.82 -15.83
C PHE A 13 -25.39 42.32 -16.05
N LEU A 14 -25.78 41.90 -17.26
CA LEU A 14 -25.88 40.48 -17.64
C LEU A 14 -24.49 39.80 -17.74
N LEU A 15 -23.45 40.55 -18.12
CA LEU A 15 -22.06 40.07 -18.14
C LEU A 15 -21.41 40.05 -16.75
N LEU A 16 -21.85 40.90 -15.82
CA LEU A 16 -21.38 40.92 -14.42
C LEU A 16 -22.12 39.90 -13.52
N GLY A 17 -23.24 39.32 -13.97
CA GLY A 17 -24.10 38.44 -13.17
C GLY A 17 -23.75 36.95 -13.18
N ASN A 18 -22.89 36.48 -14.10
CA ASN A 18 -22.51 35.08 -14.19
C ASN A 18 -21.01 34.93 -13.93
N ARG A 19 -20.60 34.97 -12.66
CA ARG A 19 -19.36 34.29 -12.28
C ARG A 19 -19.61 32.79 -12.45
N THR A 20 -19.31 32.25 -13.63
CA THR A 20 -19.17 30.80 -13.79
C THR A 20 -18.06 30.37 -12.84
N LEU A 21 -18.41 29.55 -11.84
CA LEU A 21 -17.40 28.87 -11.03
C LEU A 21 -16.46 28.13 -11.98
N ALA A 22 -15.16 28.22 -11.73
CA ALA A 22 -14.18 27.46 -12.50
C ALA A 22 -14.55 25.96 -12.42
N GLN A 23 -14.45 25.26 -13.55
CA GLN A 23 -14.60 23.82 -13.62
C GLN A 23 -13.23 23.25 -13.96
N HIS A 24 -12.77 22.31 -13.15
CA HIS A 24 -11.49 21.64 -13.29
C HIS A 24 -11.73 20.20 -13.70
N LEU A 25 -11.01 19.72 -14.70
CA LEU A 25 -11.08 18.32 -15.11
C LEU A 25 -10.50 17.45 -14.01
N TRP A 26 -11.33 16.59 -13.43
CA TRP A 26 -10.93 15.67 -12.36
C TRP A 26 -10.55 14.31 -12.92
N TYR A 27 -11.30 13.81 -13.90
CA TYR A 27 -11.08 12.47 -14.45
C TYR A 27 -11.52 12.38 -15.92
N GLU A 28 -10.67 11.80 -16.77
CA GLU A 28 -10.92 11.54 -18.19
C GLU A 28 -9.97 10.48 -18.77
N ASN A 29 -10.50 9.57 -19.62
CA ASN A 29 -9.71 8.49 -20.22
C ASN A 29 -8.89 8.91 -21.45
N GLU A 30 -9.37 9.85 -22.26
CA GLU A 30 -8.72 10.25 -23.52
C GLU A 30 -7.31 10.81 -23.28
N THR A 31 -7.17 11.67 -22.27
CA THR A 31 -5.89 12.28 -21.88
C THR A 31 -5.19 11.53 -20.75
N GLY A 32 -5.81 10.50 -20.17
CA GLY A 32 -5.32 9.83 -18.96
C GLY A 32 -5.34 10.74 -17.73
N THR A 33 -6.25 11.73 -17.67
CA THR A 33 -6.36 12.62 -16.52
C THR A 33 -6.96 11.86 -15.33
N GLU A 34 -6.21 11.78 -14.23
CA GLU A 34 -6.62 11.12 -12.98
C GLU A 34 -6.30 12.00 -11.76
N ASN A 35 -6.92 13.18 -11.71
CA ASN A 35 -6.80 14.09 -10.57
C ASN A 35 -7.74 13.69 -9.41
N ILE A 36 -8.52 12.64 -9.56
CA ILE A 36 -9.23 11.93 -8.49
C ILE A 36 -9.02 10.43 -8.75
N THR A 37 -8.87 9.63 -7.71
CA THR A 37 -8.56 8.20 -7.86
C THR A 37 -9.81 7.37 -7.67
N PHE A 38 -10.10 6.51 -8.64
CA PHE A 38 -11.09 5.44 -8.47
C PHE A 38 -10.61 4.51 -7.34
N SER A 39 -11.46 4.26 -6.36
CA SER A 39 -11.10 3.41 -5.21
C SER A 39 -11.76 2.04 -5.25
N ARG A 40 -13.07 1.97 -5.55
CA ARG A 40 -13.80 0.69 -5.58
C ARG A 40 -15.14 0.79 -6.29
N THR A 41 -15.79 -0.37 -6.47
CA THR A 41 -17.21 -0.50 -6.84
C THR A 41 -18.03 -1.28 -5.82
N VAL A 42 -19.35 -1.15 -5.93
CA VAL A 42 -20.34 -2.01 -5.25
C VAL A 42 -21.42 -2.38 -6.25
N ASP A 43 -21.83 -3.65 -6.25
CA ASP A 43 -22.92 -4.20 -7.07
C ASP A 43 -22.77 -3.89 -8.58
N GLY A 44 -21.53 -4.07 -9.06
CA GLY A 44 -21.14 -3.93 -10.45
C GLY A 44 -19.62 -3.85 -10.65
N THR A 45 -19.20 -3.87 -11.91
CA THR A 45 -17.81 -3.81 -12.35
C THR A 45 -17.52 -2.50 -13.06
N PHE A 46 -16.43 -1.82 -12.68
CA PHE A 46 -15.95 -0.62 -13.36
C PHE A 46 -14.69 -0.92 -14.15
N THR A 47 -14.67 -0.55 -15.43
CA THR A 47 -13.49 -0.63 -16.28
C THR A 47 -13.18 0.74 -16.88
N THR A 48 -11.90 1.01 -17.11
CA THR A 48 -11.40 2.28 -17.64
C THR A 48 -10.92 2.10 -19.08
N ALA A 49 -10.74 3.20 -19.81
CA ALA A 49 -10.20 3.21 -21.17
C ALA A 49 -10.96 2.33 -22.20
N GLU A 50 -12.25 2.08 -21.98
CA GLU A 50 -13.12 1.31 -22.88
C GLU A 50 -13.46 2.10 -24.14
N THR A 51 -13.77 1.39 -25.23
CA THR A 51 -14.24 2.03 -26.48
C THR A 51 -15.54 2.81 -26.21
N ASN A 52 -15.55 4.11 -26.54
CA ASN A 52 -16.76 4.93 -26.40
C ASN A 52 -17.88 4.39 -27.31
N PRO A 53 -19.09 4.09 -26.76
CA PRO A 53 -20.21 3.54 -27.53
C PRO A 53 -20.78 4.48 -28.60
N ASP A 54 -20.57 5.79 -28.47
CA ASP A 54 -21.03 6.80 -29.43
C ASP A 54 -20.15 8.07 -29.36
N VAL A 55 -19.35 8.30 -30.40
CA VAL A 55 -18.48 9.49 -30.53
C VAL A 55 -19.14 10.65 -31.29
N SER A 56 -20.39 10.49 -31.73
CA SER A 56 -21.10 11.50 -32.53
C SER A 56 -21.86 12.52 -31.70
N GLY A 57 -22.04 12.23 -30.39
CA GLY A 57 -22.80 13.05 -29.46
C GLY A 57 -21.98 14.12 -28.73
N VAL A 58 -22.40 14.45 -27.50
CA VAL A 58 -21.70 15.45 -26.68
C VAL A 58 -20.35 14.95 -26.17
N ASN A 59 -20.13 13.63 -26.08
CA ASN A 59 -18.82 13.07 -25.80
C ASN A 59 -18.16 12.57 -27.10
N THR A 60 -17.07 13.21 -27.50
CA THR A 60 -16.32 12.87 -28.73
C THR A 60 -15.04 12.09 -28.45
N ASN A 61 -14.74 11.81 -27.18
CA ASN A 61 -13.57 11.03 -26.79
C ASN A 61 -13.68 9.61 -27.34
N THR A 62 -12.59 9.03 -27.79
CA THR A 62 -12.57 7.65 -28.31
C THR A 62 -12.64 6.62 -27.19
N LYS A 63 -12.21 7.02 -25.98
CA LYS A 63 -12.22 6.19 -24.78
C LYS A 63 -13.08 6.79 -23.68
N SER A 64 -13.75 5.93 -22.91
CA SER A 64 -14.55 6.30 -21.74
C SER A 64 -14.50 5.22 -20.67
N SER A 65 -15.02 5.47 -19.47
CA SER A 65 -15.12 4.43 -18.44
C SER A 65 -16.48 3.77 -18.52
N LYS A 66 -16.53 2.48 -18.24
CA LYS A 66 -17.74 1.68 -18.26
C LYS A 66 -18.03 1.15 -16.86
N PHE A 67 -19.28 1.25 -16.44
CA PHE A 67 -19.80 0.56 -15.27
C PHE A 67 -20.86 -0.45 -15.71
N VAL A 68 -20.61 -1.73 -15.45
CA VAL A 68 -21.58 -2.82 -15.63
C VAL A 68 -22.25 -3.03 -14.30
N ARG A 69 -23.50 -2.59 -14.17
CA ARG A 69 -24.31 -2.87 -12.98
C ARG A 69 -24.80 -4.31 -13.03
N ASP A 70 -24.73 -5.00 -11.91
CA ASP A 70 -25.21 -6.39 -11.79
C ASP A 70 -26.73 -6.51 -11.97
N ALA A 71 -27.20 -7.71 -12.31
CA ALA A 71 -28.62 -8.04 -12.31
C ALA A 71 -29.14 -8.27 -10.88
N ASP A 72 -30.44 -8.09 -10.66
CA ASP A 72 -31.14 -8.40 -9.40
C ASP A 72 -30.64 -7.63 -8.17
N VAL A 73 -29.98 -6.48 -8.38
CA VAL A 73 -29.53 -5.56 -7.32
C VAL A 73 -30.34 -4.26 -7.33
N ASN A 74 -30.39 -3.56 -6.19
CA ASN A 74 -31.11 -2.28 -6.05
C ASN A 74 -30.19 -1.04 -5.98
N ARG A 75 -28.86 -1.24 -6.02
CA ARG A 75 -27.83 -0.19 -6.05
C ARG A 75 -26.67 -0.62 -6.95
N GLY A 76 -25.85 0.34 -7.34
CA GLY A 76 -24.59 0.15 -8.07
C GLY A 76 -23.77 1.42 -7.92
N PHE A 77 -22.52 1.30 -7.49
CA PHE A 77 -21.68 2.45 -7.17
C PHE A 77 -20.26 2.33 -7.71
N THR A 78 -19.70 3.48 -8.06
CA THR A 78 -18.24 3.70 -8.14
C THR A 78 -17.85 4.79 -7.17
N TYR A 79 -16.70 4.64 -6.52
CA TYR A 79 -16.19 5.59 -5.54
C TYR A 79 -14.90 6.21 -6.05
N PHE A 80 -14.78 7.53 -5.90
CA PHE A 80 -13.58 8.28 -6.23
C PHE A 80 -13.11 9.09 -5.02
N GLN A 81 -11.83 9.02 -4.70
CA GLN A 81 -11.23 9.82 -3.64
C GLN A 81 -10.93 11.25 -4.14
N LEU A 82 -11.24 12.24 -3.30
CA LEU A 82 -10.89 13.64 -3.53
C LEU A 82 -9.62 13.97 -2.74
N PHE A 83 -8.57 14.30 -3.48
CA PHE A 83 -7.29 14.76 -2.96
C PHE A 83 -7.32 16.12 -2.28
N THR A 84 -8.27 16.96 -2.65
CA THR A 84 -8.55 18.23 -1.99
C THR A 84 -9.95 18.15 -1.41
N PRO A 85 -10.09 17.83 -0.11
CA PRO A 85 -11.40 17.72 0.51
C PRO A 85 -12.13 19.06 0.58
N LEU A 86 -13.46 19.00 0.64
CA LEU A 86 -14.29 20.18 0.84
C LEU A 86 -14.36 20.51 2.33
N THR A 87 -13.62 21.54 2.75
CA THR A 87 -13.55 21.98 4.16
C THR A 87 -14.24 23.32 4.40
N THR A 88 -14.73 23.97 3.34
CA THR A 88 -15.45 25.24 3.43
C THR A 88 -16.85 25.13 2.86
N ALA A 89 -17.85 25.63 3.58
CA ALA A 89 -19.23 25.73 3.10
C ALA A 89 -19.31 26.73 1.94
N SER A 90 -19.34 26.24 0.71
CA SER A 90 -19.47 27.03 -0.51
C SER A 90 -20.34 26.31 -1.54
N LYS A 91 -20.63 26.97 -2.66
CA LYS A 91 -21.36 26.32 -3.75
C LYS A 91 -20.38 25.46 -4.54
N TYR A 92 -20.64 24.16 -4.61
CA TYR A 92 -19.85 23.21 -5.41
C TYR A 92 -20.69 22.62 -6.52
N THR A 93 -20.09 22.46 -7.68
CA THR A 93 -20.72 21.83 -8.84
C THR A 93 -19.82 20.73 -9.37
N VAL A 94 -20.38 19.53 -9.45
CA VAL A 94 -19.80 18.38 -10.15
C VAL A 94 -20.53 18.22 -11.48
N THR A 95 -19.80 18.10 -12.58
CA THR A 95 -20.36 17.79 -13.89
C THR A 95 -19.70 16.55 -14.46
N LEU A 96 -20.45 15.76 -15.22
CA LEU A 96 -19.88 14.66 -16.00
C LEU A 96 -20.71 14.42 -17.25
N LYS A 97 -20.13 13.74 -18.23
CA LYS A 97 -20.88 13.15 -19.34
C LYS A 97 -21.20 11.72 -18.97
N ALA A 98 -22.44 11.29 -19.22
CA ALA A 98 -22.84 9.90 -19.02
C ALA A 98 -23.70 9.38 -20.16
N TYR A 99 -23.63 8.08 -20.40
CA TYR A 99 -24.42 7.33 -21.38
C TYR A 99 -24.98 6.09 -20.68
N ILE A 100 -26.19 5.69 -21.05
CA ILE A 100 -26.81 4.44 -20.59
C ILE A 100 -27.17 3.57 -21.81
N ASP A 101 -26.78 2.29 -21.79
CA ASP A 101 -27.10 1.33 -22.85
C ASP A 101 -28.50 0.72 -22.68
N VAL A 102 -29.49 1.59 -22.55
CA VAL A 102 -30.91 1.28 -22.49
C VAL A 102 -31.61 2.08 -23.57
N ALA A 103 -32.59 1.52 -24.28
CA ALA A 103 -33.32 2.29 -25.28
C ALA A 103 -34.14 3.40 -24.61
N THR A 104 -34.28 4.55 -25.28
CA THR A 104 -35.04 5.69 -24.73
C THR A 104 -36.49 5.31 -24.34
N SER A 105 -37.11 4.38 -25.07
CA SER A 105 -38.46 3.86 -24.77
C SER A 105 -38.55 3.10 -23.44
N ASP A 106 -37.43 2.57 -22.96
CA ASP A 106 -37.40 1.62 -21.85
C ASP A 106 -36.93 2.28 -20.55
N LEU A 107 -36.47 3.54 -20.61
CA LEU A 107 -36.00 4.30 -19.45
C LEU A 107 -37.06 4.48 -18.36
N SER A 108 -38.35 4.35 -18.66
CA SER A 108 -39.40 4.42 -17.65
C SER A 108 -39.56 3.14 -16.83
N SER A 109 -39.08 2.01 -17.36
CA SER A 109 -39.15 0.69 -16.72
C SER A 109 -37.79 0.17 -16.24
N GLU A 110 -36.69 0.72 -16.75
CA GLU A 110 -35.33 0.37 -16.33
C GLU A 110 -34.72 1.39 -15.36
N PRO A 111 -33.75 0.97 -14.53
CA PRO A 111 -32.90 1.85 -13.75
C PRO A 111 -32.29 2.96 -14.63
N ASN A 112 -32.64 4.21 -14.35
CA ASN A 112 -32.28 5.37 -15.16
C ASN A 112 -31.82 6.56 -14.29
N ARG A 113 -31.62 6.36 -13.00
CA ARG A 113 -31.11 7.39 -12.09
C ARG A 113 -29.59 7.48 -12.16
N LEU A 114 -29.09 8.69 -12.05
CA LEU A 114 -27.68 8.97 -11.80
C LEU A 114 -27.59 9.82 -10.53
N ARG A 115 -26.85 9.34 -9.53
CA ARG A 115 -26.69 10.02 -8.24
C ARG A 115 -25.25 10.41 -8.03
N ILE A 116 -25.02 11.61 -7.52
CA ILE A 116 -23.72 12.04 -7.05
C ILE A 116 -23.80 12.29 -5.55
N TYR A 117 -22.85 11.73 -4.82
CA TYR A 117 -22.64 11.95 -3.41
C TYR A 117 -21.32 12.67 -3.20
N LEU A 118 -21.31 13.64 -2.30
CA LEU A 118 -20.09 14.14 -1.66
C LEU A 118 -20.13 13.64 -0.22
N ARG A 119 -19.11 12.87 0.19
CA ARG A 119 -19.04 12.19 1.48
C ARG A 119 -17.78 12.59 2.23
N ASN A 120 -17.91 12.81 3.54
CA ASN A 120 -16.81 12.78 4.49
C ASN A 120 -16.73 11.33 5.02
N THR A 121 -15.69 10.60 4.64
CA THR A 121 -15.53 9.19 5.05
C THR A 121 -15.16 9.03 6.52
N THR A 122 -14.63 10.08 7.17
CA THR A 122 -14.25 10.06 8.58
C THR A 122 -15.48 10.20 9.49
N THR A 123 -16.40 11.12 9.19
CA THR A 123 -17.61 11.34 10.00
C THR A 123 -18.82 10.57 9.48
N GLY A 124 -18.75 10.06 8.24
CA GLY A 124 -19.87 9.44 7.55
C GLY A 124 -20.88 10.44 6.98
N ASP A 125 -20.71 11.75 7.20
CA ASP A 125 -21.62 12.77 6.68
C ASP A 125 -21.59 12.82 5.15
N PHE A 126 -22.73 13.05 4.51
CA PHE A 126 -22.81 13.10 3.07
C PHE A 126 -23.97 13.97 2.57
N LYS A 127 -23.80 14.51 1.37
CA LYS A 127 -24.89 15.08 0.59
C LYS A 127 -25.03 14.35 -0.73
N GLN A 128 -26.27 14.09 -1.14
CA GLN A 128 -26.58 13.50 -2.44
C GLN A 128 -27.46 14.41 -3.31
N ILE A 129 -27.29 14.29 -4.63
CA ILE A 129 -28.19 14.86 -5.65
C ILE A 129 -28.50 13.77 -6.67
N THR A 130 -29.79 13.60 -7.00
CA THR A 130 -30.24 12.64 -8.02
C THR A 130 -30.67 13.36 -9.29
N LYS A 131 -30.26 12.82 -10.43
CA LYS A 131 -30.76 13.14 -11.77
C LYS A 131 -31.22 11.86 -12.46
N THR A 132 -31.89 11.99 -13.59
CA THR A 132 -32.36 10.86 -14.40
C THR A 132 -31.95 11.08 -15.84
N PHE A 133 -31.56 10.01 -16.54
CA PHE A 133 -31.39 10.02 -17.98
C PHE A 133 -32.70 10.41 -18.66
N THR A 134 -32.60 11.26 -19.68
CA THR A 134 -33.73 11.66 -20.53
C THR A 134 -33.66 11.01 -21.90
N VAL A 135 -32.47 10.54 -22.31
CA VAL A 135 -32.25 9.83 -23.57
C VAL A 135 -31.40 8.58 -23.31
N GLY A 136 -31.85 7.47 -23.88
CA GLY A 136 -31.15 6.19 -23.83
C GLY A 136 -30.33 5.97 -25.11
N LYS A 137 -29.18 5.30 -24.99
CA LYS A 137 -28.20 5.12 -26.07
C LYS A 137 -27.70 6.42 -26.70
N ALA A 138 -27.54 7.46 -25.89
CA ALA A 138 -26.91 8.71 -26.25
C ALA A 138 -26.21 9.34 -25.04
N TRP A 139 -25.17 10.12 -25.29
CA TRP A 139 -24.49 10.87 -24.23
C TRP A 139 -25.29 12.09 -23.77
N GLU A 140 -25.41 12.25 -22.46
CA GLU A 140 -25.96 13.44 -21.81
C GLU A 140 -24.90 14.09 -20.91
N LYS A 141 -24.94 15.42 -20.79
CA LYS A 141 -24.12 16.17 -19.82
C LYS A 141 -24.94 16.43 -18.56
N PHE A 142 -24.48 15.93 -17.43
CA PHE A 142 -25.11 16.15 -16.13
C PHE A 142 -24.38 17.23 -15.33
N SER A 143 -25.15 17.97 -14.53
CA SER A 143 -24.65 18.98 -13.59
C SER A 143 -25.34 18.81 -12.24
N PHE A 144 -24.54 18.58 -11.21
CA PHE A 144 -24.98 18.39 -9.83
C PHE A 144 -24.46 19.56 -8.99
N VAL A 145 -25.38 20.37 -8.47
CA VAL A 145 -25.08 21.63 -7.80
C VAL A 145 -25.41 21.50 -6.33
N PHE A 146 -24.38 21.51 -5.49
CA PHE A 146 -24.44 21.48 -4.04
C PHE A 146 -24.34 22.93 -3.53
N ASP A 147 -25.38 23.41 -2.87
CA ASP A 147 -25.41 24.75 -2.33
C ASP A 147 -24.70 24.83 -0.98
N LYS A 148 -24.29 26.03 -0.56
CA LYS A 148 -23.60 26.23 0.72
C LYS A 148 -24.33 25.60 1.92
N ALA A 149 -25.66 25.63 1.90
CA ALA A 149 -26.50 25.11 2.98
C ALA A 149 -26.59 23.57 3.01
N ASP A 150 -26.06 22.89 2.00
CA ASP A 150 -26.07 21.43 1.94
C ASP A 150 -24.97 20.78 2.81
N PHE A 151 -23.99 21.56 3.26
CA PHE A 151 -22.85 21.07 4.02
C PHE A 151 -23.01 21.35 5.51
N THR A 152 -22.74 20.34 6.33
CA THR A 152 -22.79 20.46 7.79
C THR A 152 -21.44 20.91 8.35
N THR A 153 -21.44 21.50 9.55
CA THR A 153 -20.19 21.83 10.25
C THR A 153 -19.35 20.59 10.53
N GLU A 154 -20.00 19.47 10.83
CA GLU A 154 -19.34 18.19 11.11
C GLU A 154 -18.70 17.60 9.85
N GLY A 155 -19.43 17.58 8.72
CA GLY A 155 -18.91 17.09 7.44
C GLY A 155 -17.78 17.94 6.87
N LEU A 156 -17.78 19.26 7.15
CA LEU A 156 -16.68 20.16 6.77
C LEU A 156 -15.49 20.10 7.74
N GLY A 157 -15.70 19.62 8.96
CA GLY A 157 -14.65 19.30 9.93
C GLY A 157 -13.97 17.97 9.61
N SER A 158 -13.03 17.53 10.45
CA SER A 158 -12.38 16.20 10.43
C SER A 158 -12.26 15.55 9.04
N GLY A 159 -11.27 16.00 8.25
CA GLY A 159 -11.00 15.45 6.92
C GLY A 159 -11.84 16.05 5.78
N GLY A 160 -12.94 16.75 6.07
CA GLY A 160 -13.81 17.35 5.05
C GLY A 160 -14.53 16.32 4.16
N TYR A 161 -15.34 16.78 3.20
CA TYR A 161 -15.89 15.87 2.19
C TYR A 161 -14.78 15.46 1.22
N ASN A 162 -14.30 14.24 1.36
CA ASN A 162 -13.09 13.68 0.76
C ASN A 162 -13.38 12.54 -0.23
N GLN A 163 -14.65 12.24 -0.52
CA GLN A 163 -15.04 11.21 -1.48
C GLN A 163 -16.22 11.66 -2.37
N LEU A 164 -16.16 11.26 -3.63
CA LEU A 164 -17.20 11.37 -4.65
C LEU A 164 -17.77 9.97 -4.94
N ASP A 165 -19.05 9.73 -4.63
CA ASP A 165 -19.73 8.48 -4.98
C ASP A 165 -20.61 8.74 -6.22
N ILE A 166 -20.53 7.88 -7.23
CA ILE A 166 -21.41 7.89 -8.39
C ILE A 166 -22.32 6.66 -8.31
N GLY A 167 -23.62 6.89 -8.15
CA GLY A 167 -24.63 5.85 -8.08
C GLY A 167 -25.37 5.68 -9.40
N PHE A 168 -25.42 4.45 -9.91
CA PHE A 168 -26.03 4.09 -11.19
C PHE A 168 -27.32 3.33 -10.97
N GLY A 169 -28.48 3.91 -11.28
CA GLY A 169 -29.78 3.25 -11.12
C GLY A 169 -30.23 3.04 -9.67
N ASN A 170 -29.67 3.78 -8.71
CA ASN A 170 -29.88 3.47 -7.29
C ASN A 170 -31.34 3.65 -6.82
N GLY A 171 -31.79 2.70 -6.01
CA GLY A 171 -33.18 2.57 -5.57
C GLY A 171 -34.14 2.18 -6.69
N GLN A 172 -33.64 1.51 -7.73
CA GLN A 172 -34.41 0.86 -8.79
C GLN A 172 -33.83 -0.54 -8.97
N GLU A 173 -34.68 -1.55 -9.06
CA GLU A 173 -34.29 -2.94 -9.35
C GLU A 173 -34.40 -3.18 -10.86
N SER A 174 -33.54 -4.04 -11.38
CA SER A 174 -33.66 -4.62 -12.72
C SER A 174 -33.26 -6.08 -12.66
N THR A 175 -33.92 -6.92 -13.45
CA THR A 175 -33.58 -8.34 -13.58
C THR A 175 -32.43 -8.58 -14.56
N SER A 176 -31.89 -7.52 -15.16
CA SER A 176 -30.79 -7.58 -16.13
C SER A 176 -29.65 -6.67 -15.71
N ALA A 177 -28.44 -7.07 -16.09
CA ALA A 177 -27.28 -6.20 -15.98
C ALA A 177 -27.41 -5.01 -16.93
N ILE A 178 -26.93 -3.83 -16.52
CA ILE A 178 -27.06 -2.58 -17.30
C ILE A 178 -25.70 -1.92 -17.44
N ASN A 179 -25.34 -1.56 -18.67
CA ASN A 179 -24.12 -0.82 -18.95
C ASN A 179 -24.37 0.69 -18.86
N TYR A 180 -23.53 1.35 -18.08
CA TYR A 180 -23.39 2.80 -18.04
C TYR A 180 -21.98 3.16 -18.50
N PHE A 181 -21.85 4.32 -19.11
CA PHE A 181 -20.55 4.90 -19.42
C PHE A 181 -20.48 6.30 -18.84
N ILE A 182 -19.31 6.67 -18.32
CA ILE A 182 -19.03 8.00 -17.79
C ILE A 182 -17.73 8.52 -18.36
N ASP A 183 -17.64 9.84 -18.48
CA ASP A 183 -16.41 10.51 -18.89
C ASP A 183 -16.42 11.98 -18.46
N GLN A 184 -15.24 12.60 -18.52
CA GLN A 184 -15.06 14.03 -18.31
C GLN A 184 -15.70 14.52 -17.01
N ILE A 185 -15.33 13.90 -15.90
CA ILE A 185 -15.77 14.34 -14.57
C ILE A 185 -15.04 15.64 -14.27
N HIS A 186 -15.79 16.69 -13.97
CA HIS A 186 -15.27 17.98 -13.56
C HIS A 186 -15.85 18.37 -12.20
N GLY A 187 -15.09 19.15 -11.44
CA GLY A 187 -15.61 19.79 -10.24
C GLY A 187 -15.12 21.22 -10.05
N SER A 188 -15.66 21.87 -9.01
CA SER A 188 -15.48 23.32 -8.81
C SER A 188 -14.19 23.72 -8.11
N ILE A 189 -13.45 22.75 -7.58
CA ILE A 189 -12.13 22.97 -6.97
C ILE A 189 -11.09 22.19 -7.75
N PRO A 190 -9.86 22.71 -7.90
CA PRO A 190 -8.78 21.91 -8.42
C PRO A 190 -8.55 20.73 -7.46
N GLN A 191 -8.38 19.55 -8.03
CA GLN A 191 -7.84 18.41 -7.32
C GLN A 191 -6.39 18.31 -7.73
N VAL A 192 -5.50 18.24 -6.75
CA VAL A 192 -4.06 18.18 -6.99
C VAL A 192 -3.60 16.79 -6.59
N PRO A 193 -3.46 15.84 -7.54
CA PRO A 193 -2.91 14.54 -7.23
C PRO A 193 -1.49 14.68 -6.72
N LEU A 194 -1.08 13.70 -5.92
CA LEU A 194 0.33 13.51 -5.61
C LEU A 194 1.14 13.54 -6.92
N LYS A 195 2.25 14.28 -6.93
CA LYS A 195 3.25 14.21 -8.01
C LYS A 195 3.61 12.73 -8.22
N ASP A 196 4.00 12.33 -9.42
CA ASP A 196 4.32 10.92 -9.73
C ASP A 196 5.53 10.41 -8.91
N VAL A 197 5.24 9.99 -7.67
CA VAL A 197 6.17 9.56 -6.63
C VAL A 197 6.23 8.04 -6.70
N LEU A 198 6.78 7.48 -7.78
CA LEU A 198 6.91 6.03 -8.01
C LEU A 198 5.57 5.32 -8.33
N LYS A 199 4.53 6.01 -8.80
CA LYS A 199 3.21 5.40 -9.01
C LYS A 199 3.31 4.22 -9.98
N GLY A 200 2.82 3.06 -9.57
CA GLY A 200 2.87 1.83 -10.38
C GLY A 200 4.27 1.27 -10.64
N SER A 201 5.28 1.71 -9.89
CA SER A 201 6.66 1.24 -10.07
C SER A 201 6.99 0.09 -9.14
N TRP A 202 7.66 -0.93 -9.69
CA TRP A 202 8.45 -1.86 -8.90
C TRP A 202 9.93 -1.43 -8.91
N GLY A 203 10.66 -1.83 -7.88
CA GLY A 203 12.06 -1.45 -7.68
C GLY A 203 12.87 -2.52 -6.96
N GLY A 204 14.19 -2.37 -7.04
CA GLY A 204 15.16 -3.20 -6.33
C GLY A 204 16.01 -2.38 -5.37
N ARG A 205 16.85 -3.07 -4.62
CA ARG A 205 17.86 -2.47 -3.76
C ARG A 205 19.25 -2.77 -4.30
N PHE A 206 20.17 -1.81 -4.21
CA PHE A 206 21.57 -2.04 -4.51
C PHE A 206 22.43 -1.39 -3.44
N TYR A 207 23.01 -2.21 -2.57
CA TYR A 207 23.72 -1.73 -1.39
C TYR A 207 25.21 -1.52 -1.70
N VAL A 208 25.67 -0.27 -1.55
CA VAL A 208 27.08 0.11 -1.65
C VAL A 208 27.61 0.35 -0.25
N ARG A 209 28.75 -0.21 0.11
CA ARG A 209 29.40 0.09 1.40
C ARG A 209 29.78 1.57 1.47
N ALA A 210 29.99 2.08 2.68
CA ALA A 210 30.21 3.50 2.95
C ALA A 210 31.30 3.69 4.01
N GLY A 211 31.89 4.88 4.10
CA GLY A 211 32.98 5.16 5.04
C GLY A 211 34.21 4.29 4.79
N GLU A 212 34.95 3.96 5.85
CA GLU A 212 36.11 3.06 5.78
C GLU A 212 35.76 1.65 5.28
N ASP A 213 34.50 1.19 5.47
CA ASP A 213 34.05 -0.09 4.96
C ASP A 213 34.09 -0.12 3.43
N LEU A 214 33.82 0.99 2.75
CA LEU A 214 33.88 1.01 1.29
C LEU A 214 35.31 0.75 0.79
N ASP A 215 36.29 1.40 1.41
CA ASP A 215 37.70 1.22 1.08
C ASP A 215 38.13 -0.23 1.33
N ASP A 216 37.80 -0.80 2.50
CA ASP A 216 38.17 -2.19 2.80
C ASP A 216 37.55 -3.19 1.81
N TYR A 217 36.27 -3.01 1.47
CA TYR A 217 35.56 -3.96 0.61
C TYR A 217 36.03 -3.89 -0.85
N VAL A 218 36.35 -2.70 -1.35
CA VAL A 218 36.85 -2.53 -2.71
C VAL A 218 38.32 -2.96 -2.80
N ASP A 219 39.17 -2.41 -1.94
CA ASP A 219 40.62 -2.54 -2.07
C ASP A 219 41.13 -3.90 -1.58
N ASN A 220 40.49 -4.47 -0.54
CA ASN A 220 40.95 -5.71 0.09
C ASN A 220 40.06 -6.92 -0.19
N LYS A 221 38.77 -6.73 -0.48
CA LYS A 221 37.82 -7.84 -0.73
C LYS A 221 37.36 -7.96 -2.19
N GLY A 222 37.71 -7.00 -3.05
CA GLY A 222 37.50 -7.10 -4.50
C GLY A 222 36.06 -6.89 -4.96
N TYR A 223 35.24 -6.19 -4.17
CA TYR A 223 33.87 -5.84 -4.56
C TYR A 223 33.87 -4.88 -5.75
N ASN A 224 33.05 -5.15 -6.76
CA ASN A 224 32.89 -4.32 -7.95
C ASN A 224 31.45 -3.80 -8.09
N TYR A 225 31.13 -2.78 -7.31
CA TYR A 225 29.80 -2.17 -7.31
C TYR A 225 29.39 -1.54 -8.66
N ILE A 226 30.36 -1.08 -9.46
CA ILE A 226 30.07 -0.52 -10.78
C ILE A 226 29.56 -1.63 -11.71
N ALA A 227 30.18 -2.81 -11.67
CA ALA A 227 29.69 -3.97 -12.44
C ALA A 227 28.31 -4.44 -11.95
N GLY A 228 28.07 -4.46 -10.64
CA GLY A 228 26.75 -4.81 -10.09
C GLY A 228 25.65 -3.83 -10.49
N ALA A 229 25.94 -2.53 -10.49
CA ALA A 229 24.99 -1.53 -10.97
C ALA A 229 24.71 -1.69 -12.47
N GLN A 230 25.73 -2.00 -13.27
CA GLN A 230 25.58 -2.26 -14.70
C GLN A 230 24.73 -3.51 -14.96
N GLU A 231 24.93 -4.58 -14.18
CA GLU A 231 24.11 -5.80 -14.24
C GLU A 231 22.63 -5.48 -14.03
N ILE A 232 22.28 -4.74 -12.97
CA ILE A 232 20.89 -4.34 -12.68
C ILE A 232 20.34 -3.43 -13.79
N ALA A 233 21.16 -2.50 -14.28
CA ALA A 233 20.77 -1.58 -15.35
C ALA A 233 20.38 -2.32 -16.63
N ASP A 234 21.17 -3.32 -17.02
CA ASP A 234 21.01 -4.08 -18.26
C ASP A 234 19.96 -5.19 -18.16
N SER A 235 19.89 -5.87 -17.01
CA SER A 235 19.10 -7.10 -16.86
C SER A 235 17.63 -6.83 -16.55
N TYR A 236 17.32 -5.67 -15.95
CA TYR A 236 15.97 -5.36 -15.46
C TYR A 236 15.45 -4.02 -16.03
N PRO A 237 15.16 -3.93 -17.34
CA PRO A 237 14.66 -2.71 -17.97
C PRO A 237 13.29 -2.24 -17.48
N THR A 238 12.44 -3.13 -16.93
CA THR A 238 11.10 -2.75 -16.41
C THR A 238 11.14 -2.23 -14.98
N MET A 239 12.25 -2.44 -14.26
CA MET A 239 12.46 -1.90 -12.92
C MET A 239 12.53 -0.38 -12.97
N GLY A 240 11.59 0.31 -12.30
CA GLY A 240 11.44 1.76 -12.41
C GLY A 240 12.28 2.56 -11.40
N HIS A 241 12.73 1.93 -10.31
CA HIS A 241 13.57 2.60 -9.30
C HIS A 241 14.51 1.64 -8.57
N VAL A 242 15.56 2.22 -7.96
CA VAL A 242 16.51 1.52 -7.10
C VAL A 242 16.67 2.30 -5.80
N ILE A 243 16.56 1.59 -4.67
CA ILE A 243 17.05 2.09 -3.38
C ILE A 243 18.53 1.70 -3.24
N THR A 244 19.42 2.68 -3.30
CA THR A 244 20.81 2.52 -2.85
C THR A 244 21.00 3.32 -1.57
N ASN A 245 22.21 3.76 -1.22
CA ASN A 245 22.44 4.38 0.06
C ASN A 245 23.44 5.54 0.04
N ALA A 246 23.13 6.55 0.84
CA ALA A 246 24.06 7.61 1.21
C ALA A 246 24.90 7.23 2.43
N THR A 247 24.31 6.48 3.36
CA THR A 247 25.01 5.96 4.55
C THR A 247 24.95 4.44 4.61
N ASN A 248 25.84 3.78 5.35
CA ASN A 248 25.70 2.34 5.58
C ASN A 248 24.40 2.00 6.35
N ASN A 249 23.95 0.76 6.18
CA ASN A 249 22.75 0.25 6.87
C ASN A 249 22.93 0.35 8.37
N ALA A 250 21.98 1.00 9.04
CA ALA A 250 22.01 1.22 10.49
C ALA A 250 23.27 1.95 11.04
N ASN A 251 24.06 2.60 10.17
CA ASN A 251 25.28 3.32 10.53
C ASN A 251 25.25 4.72 9.89
N SER A 252 24.85 5.73 10.67
CA SER A 252 24.67 7.11 10.19
C SER A 252 25.98 7.87 9.99
N GLN A 253 27.09 7.36 10.55
CA GLN A 253 28.40 7.97 10.46
C GLN A 253 29.15 7.63 9.17
N LEU A 254 28.86 6.48 8.54
CA LEU A 254 29.59 5.99 7.37
C LEU A 254 28.88 6.47 6.09
N TRP A 255 29.44 7.47 5.41
CA TRP A 255 28.89 8.07 4.19
C TRP A 255 29.55 7.54 2.93
N THR A 256 28.82 7.45 1.83
CA THR A 256 29.36 6.99 0.54
C THR A 256 30.13 8.08 -0.21
N LEU A 257 29.97 9.34 0.20
CA LEU A 257 30.76 10.48 -0.26
C LEU A 257 31.76 10.91 0.81
N ARG A 258 32.91 11.45 0.38
CA ARG A 258 33.94 12.02 1.25
C ARG A 258 33.82 13.52 1.36
N THR A 259 33.87 14.24 0.25
CA THR A 259 33.89 15.71 0.29
C THR A 259 32.54 16.25 0.74
N ASN A 260 32.55 17.18 1.70
CA ASN A 260 31.36 17.83 2.21
C ASN A 260 31.58 19.35 2.29
N PRO A 261 30.95 20.15 1.41
CA PRO A 261 31.21 21.59 1.34
C PRO A 261 30.80 22.35 2.60
N ASN A 262 29.79 21.85 3.33
CA ASN A 262 29.35 22.47 4.57
C ASN A 262 30.37 22.23 5.71
N VAL A 263 30.97 21.03 5.76
CA VAL A 263 32.03 20.71 6.73
C VAL A 263 33.28 21.53 6.43
N ASP A 264 33.67 21.65 5.16
CA ASP A 264 34.79 22.48 4.72
C ASP A 264 34.61 23.94 5.14
N GLU A 265 33.41 24.49 4.95
CA GLU A 265 33.07 25.86 5.35
C GLU A 265 33.17 26.06 6.87
N VAL A 266 32.59 25.14 7.65
CA VAL A 266 32.54 25.24 9.11
C VAL A 266 33.91 25.03 9.76
N MET A 267 34.72 24.10 9.23
CA MET A 267 36.07 23.82 9.73
C MET A 267 37.13 24.76 9.14
N GLY A 268 36.80 25.51 8.09
CA GLY A 268 37.65 26.55 7.50
C GLY A 268 38.79 26.01 6.63
N ALA A 269 38.66 24.78 6.10
CA ALA A 269 39.66 24.15 5.23
C ALA A 269 39.00 23.21 4.22
N GLU A 270 39.55 23.14 3.01
CA GLU A 270 39.08 22.21 1.97
C GLU A 270 39.38 20.74 2.34
N ASN A 271 38.47 19.84 1.98
CA ASN A 271 38.54 18.40 2.28
C ASN A 271 38.62 18.09 3.78
N SER A 272 37.99 18.92 4.58
CA SER A 272 37.78 18.67 6.00
C SER A 272 36.85 17.47 6.19
N ILE A 273 37.19 16.64 7.18
CA ILE A 273 36.41 15.48 7.57
C ILE A 273 36.32 15.46 9.10
N VAL A 274 35.24 14.87 9.63
CA VAL A 274 35.09 14.71 11.08
C VAL A 274 36.01 13.62 11.60
N ASP A 275 36.01 12.47 10.92
CA ASP A 275 36.85 11.30 11.23
C ASP A 275 37.10 10.52 9.92
N GLU A 276 38.23 9.81 9.81
CA GLU A 276 38.54 8.99 8.63
C GLU A 276 37.63 7.75 8.53
N GLU A 277 37.10 7.23 9.65
CA GLU A 277 36.11 6.14 9.63
C GLU A 277 34.87 6.54 8.81
N PHE A 278 34.48 7.81 8.86
CA PHE A 278 33.16 8.27 8.42
C PHE A 278 33.02 8.36 6.91
N VAL A 279 34.14 8.36 6.19
CA VAL A 279 34.19 8.68 4.76
C VAL A 279 35.16 7.76 4.02
N PRO A 280 34.89 7.41 2.76
CA PRO A 280 35.82 6.64 1.96
C PRO A 280 37.00 7.51 1.51
N SER A 281 37.96 6.90 0.83
CA SER A 281 38.95 7.62 0.04
C SER A 281 38.29 8.42 -1.10
N LEU A 282 38.99 9.46 -1.59
CA LEU A 282 38.53 10.23 -2.76
C LEU A 282 38.37 9.37 -4.01
N ALA A 283 39.16 8.30 -4.14
CA ALA A 283 39.05 7.40 -5.28
C ALA A 283 37.75 6.58 -5.19
N ASN A 284 37.41 6.10 -3.99
CA ASN A 284 36.25 5.23 -3.80
C ASN A 284 34.93 5.99 -3.64
N GLU A 285 34.91 7.30 -3.30
CA GLU A 285 33.66 8.07 -3.41
C GLU A 285 33.12 8.14 -4.85
N GLN A 286 34.00 7.99 -5.86
CA GLN A 286 33.57 7.97 -7.26
C GLN A 286 32.66 6.78 -7.56
N ILE A 287 32.75 5.69 -6.78
CA ILE A 287 31.94 4.49 -6.98
C ILE A 287 30.46 4.79 -6.84
N ILE A 288 30.03 5.49 -5.78
CA ILE A 288 28.60 5.80 -5.62
C ILE A 288 28.13 6.79 -6.69
N ILE A 289 29.00 7.70 -7.13
CA ILE A 289 28.69 8.64 -8.21
C ILE A 289 28.43 7.87 -9.50
N ASP A 290 29.33 6.96 -9.87
CA ASP A 290 29.21 6.12 -11.08
C ASP A 290 27.99 5.18 -11.00
N VAL A 291 27.71 4.60 -9.84
CA VAL A 291 26.53 3.75 -9.60
C VAL A 291 25.23 4.55 -9.81
N ILE A 292 25.14 5.77 -9.26
CA ILE A 292 23.99 6.65 -9.46
C ILE A 292 23.85 6.98 -10.95
N ASP A 293 24.94 7.38 -11.62
CA ASP A 293 24.93 7.73 -13.04
C ASP A 293 24.46 6.55 -13.91
N ILE A 294 24.89 5.32 -13.64
CA ILE A 294 24.45 4.11 -14.35
C ILE A 294 22.93 3.91 -14.23
N PHE A 295 22.38 4.01 -13.02
CA PHE A 295 20.94 3.86 -12.81
C PHE A 295 20.14 4.99 -13.46
N LYS A 296 20.59 6.24 -13.32
CA LYS A 296 19.94 7.39 -13.96
C LYS A 296 19.95 7.27 -15.49
N ASN A 297 21.08 6.87 -16.08
CA ASN A 297 21.21 6.71 -17.52
C ASN A 297 20.41 5.52 -18.08
N SER A 298 20.10 4.51 -17.25
CA SER A 298 19.20 3.41 -17.60
C SER A 298 17.72 3.71 -17.32
N GLY A 299 17.38 4.96 -16.99
CA GLY A 299 16.00 5.40 -16.77
C GLY A 299 15.41 5.05 -15.41
N LYS A 300 16.22 4.53 -14.48
CA LYS A 300 15.80 4.17 -13.12
C LYS A 300 15.86 5.39 -12.22
N LYS A 301 14.82 5.60 -11.39
CA LYS A 301 14.88 6.59 -10.31
C LYS A 301 15.80 6.08 -9.20
N VAL A 302 16.56 6.98 -8.57
CA VAL A 302 17.50 6.63 -7.49
C VAL A 302 17.06 7.24 -6.18
N ILE A 303 16.86 6.39 -5.18
CA ILE A 303 16.49 6.77 -3.81
C ILE A 303 17.64 6.38 -2.89
N LEU A 304 18.08 7.30 -2.03
CA LEU A 304 19.16 7.04 -1.08
C LEU A 304 18.63 6.73 0.31
N TYR A 305 18.95 5.55 0.82
CA TYR A 305 18.86 5.25 2.25
C TYR A 305 19.82 6.14 3.05
N VAL A 306 19.31 6.75 4.11
CA VAL A 306 20.06 7.56 5.07
C VAL A 306 19.64 7.13 6.47
N ASN A 307 20.58 6.64 7.28
CA ASN A 307 20.31 6.43 8.69
C ASN A 307 20.44 7.76 9.45
N THR A 308 19.48 8.06 10.32
CA THR A 308 19.45 9.35 11.04
C THR A 308 19.60 9.20 12.55
N GLN A 309 20.36 8.20 13.00
CA GLN A 309 20.89 8.15 14.37
C GLN A 309 22.05 9.13 14.53
N SER A 310 22.40 9.49 15.77
CA SER A 310 23.62 10.28 16.02
C SER A 310 24.84 9.48 15.55
N PRO A 311 25.74 10.06 14.74
CA PRO A 311 26.98 9.39 14.31
C PRO A 311 27.76 8.76 15.46
N ALA A 312 27.77 9.39 16.65
CA ALA A 312 28.47 8.85 17.82
C ALA A 312 27.89 7.54 18.38
N ASN A 313 26.65 7.15 18.04
CA ASN A 313 26.01 5.95 18.60
C ASN A 313 26.52 4.64 17.98
N ARG A 314 27.06 4.72 16.76
CA ARG A 314 27.47 3.55 15.97
C ARG A 314 28.93 3.61 15.51
N ALA A 315 29.57 4.77 15.64
CA ALA A 315 31.00 4.93 15.39
C ALA A 315 31.87 4.12 16.36
N THR A 316 33.15 3.96 16.00
CA THR A 316 34.18 3.55 16.97
C THR A 316 34.28 4.54 18.13
N ALA A 317 34.95 4.16 19.21
CA ALA A 317 35.17 5.07 20.34
C ALA A 317 35.91 6.36 19.93
N ALA A 318 36.81 6.28 18.95
CA ALA A 318 37.52 7.44 18.40
C ALA A 318 36.57 8.31 17.57
N GLY A 319 35.83 7.71 16.63
CA GLY A 319 34.86 8.42 15.80
C GLY A 319 33.75 9.08 16.61
N ALA A 320 33.29 8.45 17.69
CA ALA A 320 32.32 9.04 18.61
C ALA A 320 32.88 10.29 19.32
N VAL A 321 34.15 10.27 19.74
CA VAL A 321 34.82 11.45 20.31
C VAL A 321 34.99 12.54 19.25
N ALA A 322 35.36 12.19 18.03
CA ALA A 322 35.51 13.13 16.93
C ALA A 322 34.18 13.84 16.60
N TRP A 323 33.08 13.08 16.50
CA TRP A 323 31.74 13.65 16.31
C TRP A 323 31.35 14.61 17.42
N ASN A 324 31.48 14.21 18.69
CA ASN A 324 31.10 15.09 19.80
C ASN A 324 31.98 16.36 19.83
N ASN A 325 33.27 16.25 19.51
CA ASN A 325 34.16 17.41 19.39
C ASN A 325 33.72 18.35 18.26
N TYR A 326 33.29 17.81 17.12
CA TYR A 326 32.74 18.61 16.01
C TYR A 326 31.49 19.38 16.46
N VAL A 327 30.56 18.70 17.13
CA VAL A 327 29.33 19.31 17.68
C VAL A 327 29.66 20.42 18.68
N ASP A 328 30.55 20.15 19.64
CA ASP A 328 30.91 21.11 20.70
C ASP A 328 31.67 22.32 20.15
N THR A 329 32.61 22.09 19.23
CA THR A 329 33.49 23.14 18.70
C THR A 329 32.76 24.09 17.77
N TYR A 330 31.93 23.55 16.88
CA TYR A 330 31.37 24.31 15.77
C TYR A 330 29.90 24.66 15.94
N PHE A 331 29.18 23.98 16.83
CA PHE A 331 27.73 24.15 17.02
C PHE A 331 27.35 24.40 18.49
N ALA A 332 28.33 24.74 19.34
CA ALA A 332 28.11 25.03 20.76
C ALA A 332 27.35 23.92 21.50
N GLY A 333 27.58 22.66 21.11
CA GLY A 333 26.94 21.48 21.71
C GLY A 333 25.59 21.09 21.09
N ASP A 334 25.09 21.82 20.10
CA ASP A 334 23.81 21.55 19.43
C ASP A 334 23.95 20.44 18.35
N GLY A 335 23.58 19.22 18.73
CA GLY A 335 23.61 18.06 17.84
C GLY A 335 22.64 18.15 16.65
N HIS A 336 21.49 18.83 16.82
CA HIS A 336 20.52 19.04 15.74
C HIS A 336 21.12 19.94 14.65
N ALA A 337 21.67 21.07 15.06
CA ALA A 337 22.31 22.01 14.14
C ALA A 337 23.52 21.39 13.42
N ALA A 338 24.35 20.64 14.17
CA ALA A 338 25.50 19.93 13.60
C ALA A 338 25.08 18.88 12.56
N TRP A 339 24.06 18.06 12.87
CA TRP A 339 23.54 17.06 11.94
C TRP A 339 22.90 17.68 10.70
N MET A 340 22.09 18.73 10.85
CA MET A 340 21.51 19.44 9.71
C MET A 340 22.59 19.97 8.78
N ASN A 341 23.61 20.64 9.31
CA ASN A 341 24.72 21.15 8.51
C ASN A 341 25.50 20.02 7.82
N TYR A 342 25.80 18.94 8.55
CA TYR A 342 26.51 17.78 8.03
C TYR A 342 25.76 17.11 6.87
N CYS A 343 24.48 16.80 7.07
CA CYS A 343 23.65 16.18 6.02
C CYS A 343 23.44 17.10 4.81
N GLU A 344 23.14 18.39 5.03
CA GLU A 344 22.85 19.33 3.95
C GLU A 344 24.00 19.38 2.92
N GLY A 345 25.25 19.35 3.37
CA GLY A 345 26.41 19.37 2.48
C GLY A 345 26.46 18.15 1.54
N TYR A 346 26.17 16.96 2.04
CA TYR A 346 26.06 15.76 1.19
C TYR A 346 24.82 15.79 0.29
N ILE A 347 23.68 16.26 0.80
CA ILE A 347 22.44 16.37 0.02
C ILE A 347 22.62 17.32 -1.17
N LYS A 348 23.33 18.44 -1.00
CA LYS A 348 23.69 19.34 -2.10
C LYS A 348 24.44 18.59 -3.20
N ARG A 349 25.47 17.81 -2.84
CA ARG A 349 26.24 16.99 -3.80
C ARG A 349 25.37 15.94 -4.49
N PHE A 350 24.56 15.18 -3.74
CA PHE A 350 23.66 14.19 -4.33
C PHE A 350 22.60 14.81 -5.24
N THR A 351 22.14 16.02 -4.93
CA THR A 351 21.21 16.78 -5.78
C THR A 351 21.87 17.15 -7.11
N GLU A 352 23.15 17.55 -7.09
CA GLU A 352 23.92 17.85 -8.31
C GLU A 352 24.09 16.61 -9.21
N ILE A 353 24.21 15.42 -8.62
CA ILE A 353 24.30 14.13 -9.34
C ILE A 353 22.91 13.67 -9.85
N GLY A 354 21.83 14.29 -9.38
CA GLY A 354 20.48 14.05 -9.91
C GLY A 354 19.72 12.93 -9.21
N VAL A 355 20.03 12.65 -7.94
CA VAL A 355 19.25 11.76 -7.07
C VAL A 355 17.78 12.17 -7.02
N ASP A 356 16.87 11.19 -7.08
CA ASP A 356 15.42 11.42 -7.12
C ASP A 356 14.79 11.48 -5.74
N GLY A 357 15.40 10.90 -4.71
CA GLY A 357 14.79 10.88 -3.39
C GLY A 357 15.62 10.31 -2.25
N TYR A 358 15.03 10.32 -1.05
CA TYR A 358 15.65 9.87 0.19
C TYR A 358 14.70 9.02 1.02
N TRP A 359 15.25 7.95 1.60
CA TRP A 359 14.59 7.08 2.56
C TRP A 359 15.30 7.21 3.91
N PHE A 360 14.68 7.92 4.85
CA PHE A 360 15.29 8.21 6.15
C PHE A 360 14.93 7.15 7.19
N ASP A 361 15.93 6.39 7.63
CA ASP A 361 15.79 5.40 8.69
C ASP A 361 15.97 6.01 10.08
N SER A 362 15.37 5.35 11.08
CA SER A 362 15.46 5.75 12.49
C SER A 362 15.15 7.25 12.66
N PHE A 363 14.12 7.74 11.96
CA PHE A 363 13.96 9.17 11.68
C PHE A 363 13.84 10.02 12.94
N GLY A 364 14.82 10.90 13.14
CA GLY A 364 14.83 11.84 14.25
C GLY A 364 15.58 11.36 15.49
N SER A 365 16.63 10.54 15.35
CA SER A 365 17.47 10.10 16.48
C SER A 365 18.89 10.66 16.43
N TYR A 366 19.11 11.84 15.83
CA TYR A 366 20.43 12.41 15.57
C TYR A 366 20.89 13.50 16.54
N ASN A 367 20.02 13.97 17.43
CA ASN A 367 20.28 15.14 18.31
C ASN A 367 21.21 14.86 19.50
N ILE A 368 21.86 13.70 19.54
CA ILE A 368 22.57 13.23 20.72
C ILE A 368 24.01 13.67 20.69
N ASN A 369 24.43 14.31 21.79
CA ASN A 369 25.81 14.67 22.09
C ASN A 369 26.18 14.14 23.49
N ASN A 370 27.07 13.14 23.51
CA ASN A 370 27.43 12.43 24.74
C ASN A 370 28.35 13.26 25.66
N SER A 371 29.00 14.32 25.18
CA SER A 371 29.78 15.23 26.02
C SER A 371 28.91 15.97 27.05
N LEU A 372 27.60 16.07 26.78
CA LEU A 372 26.61 16.71 27.64
C LEU A 372 25.84 15.71 28.54
N GLY A 373 26.15 14.41 28.49
CA GLY A 373 25.71 13.42 29.48
C GLY A 373 24.24 12.96 29.41
N ASN A 374 23.57 13.06 28.27
CA ASN A 374 22.16 12.65 28.12
C ASN A 374 22.02 11.34 27.33
N ALA A 375 20.99 10.54 27.66
CA ALA A 375 20.56 9.37 26.90
C ALA A 375 20.02 9.77 25.51
N ASP A 376 19.79 8.79 24.63
CA ASP A 376 19.16 9.01 23.33
C ASP A 376 17.83 9.79 23.46
N VAL A 377 17.84 11.07 23.08
CA VAL A 377 16.64 11.91 23.05
C VAL A 377 16.13 11.97 21.60
N ALA A 378 14.92 11.48 21.38
CA ALA A 378 14.25 11.63 20.10
C ALA A 378 14.05 13.13 19.77
N SER A 379 14.32 13.49 18.53
CA SER A 379 14.10 14.84 18.00
C SER A 379 12.64 15.25 18.15
N THR A 380 12.39 16.52 18.45
CA THR A 380 11.00 17.01 18.50
C THR A 380 10.37 17.04 17.12
N THR A 381 9.04 17.14 17.07
CA THR A 381 8.31 17.30 15.80
C THR A 381 8.78 18.52 15.02
N GLU A 382 9.10 19.63 15.71
CA GLU A 382 9.62 20.85 15.11
C GLU A 382 11.00 20.62 14.50
N GLN A 383 11.92 19.97 15.21
CA GLN A 383 13.25 19.65 14.70
C GLN A 383 13.19 18.73 13.47
N ARG A 384 12.28 17.74 13.49
CA ARG A 384 12.03 16.88 12.32
C ARG A 384 11.50 17.68 11.13
N ALA A 385 10.57 18.62 11.37
CA ALA A 385 10.04 19.49 10.33
C ALA A 385 11.12 20.43 9.76
N GLU A 386 12.00 20.97 10.61
CA GLU A 386 13.16 21.77 10.19
C GLU A 386 14.13 20.97 9.32
N PHE A 387 14.45 19.73 9.72
CA PHE A 387 15.29 18.84 8.93
C PHE A 387 14.67 18.57 7.55
N VAL A 388 13.38 18.24 7.50
CA VAL A 388 12.64 18.07 6.24
C VAL A 388 12.68 19.35 5.39
N ALA A 389 12.48 20.52 5.99
CA ALA A 389 12.55 21.79 5.29
C ALA A 389 13.94 22.04 4.68
N MET A 390 15.01 21.68 5.39
CA MET A 390 16.37 21.71 4.85
C MET A 390 16.48 20.81 3.62
N ILE A 391 15.98 19.57 3.65
CA ILE A 391 15.99 18.67 2.48
C ILE A 391 15.26 19.33 1.30
N ARG A 392 14.05 19.86 1.52
CA ARG A 392 13.25 20.48 0.45
C ARG A 392 13.91 21.75 -0.12
N ASN A 393 14.73 22.44 0.66
CA ASN A 393 15.48 23.59 0.17
C ASN A 393 16.70 23.18 -0.64
N ALA A 394 17.47 22.20 -0.16
CA ALA A 394 18.67 21.71 -0.84
C ALA A 394 18.33 20.84 -2.08
N ALA A 395 17.24 20.10 -2.03
CA ALA A 395 16.78 19.13 -3.02
C ALA A 395 15.26 19.29 -3.31
N PRO A 396 14.83 20.39 -3.95
CA PRO A 396 13.40 20.74 -4.08
C PRO A 396 12.56 19.75 -4.91
N ASN A 397 13.20 18.91 -5.71
CA ASN A 397 12.54 17.89 -6.51
C ASN A 397 12.60 16.49 -5.89
N ALA A 398 13.36 16.30 -4.82
CA ALA A 398 13.54 14.99 -4.21
C ALA A 398 12.24 14.52 -3.55
N ILE A 399 11.87 13.26 -3.79
CA ILE A 399 10.83 12.57 -3.02
C ILE A 399 11.42 12.11 -1.69
N ILE A 400 10.66 12.18 -0.60
CA ILE A 400 11.16 11.76 0.72
C ILE A 400 10.21 10.78 1.40
N THR A 401 10.77 9.91 2.20
CA THR A 401 10.03 9.15 3.22
C THR A 401 10.82 9.05 4.51
N THR A 402 10.10 8.88 5.62
CA THR A 402 10.66 8.76 6.96
C THR A 402 10.13 7.51 7.65
N ASN A 403 11.02 6.64 8.12
CA ASN A 403 10.69 5.50 8.97
C ASN A 403 10.72 5.95 10.44
N ILE A 404 9.54 6.28 10.97
CA ILE A 404 9.35 6.72 12.36
C ILE A 404 8.22 5.94 13.02
N ASP A 405 7.01 6.10 12.48
CA ASP A 405 5.80 5.50 13.01
C ASP A 405 5.31 4.42 12.04
N LYS A 406 4.78 3.34 12.62
CA LYS A 406 4.14 2.23 11.90
C LYS A 406 2.69 2.13 12.33
N ASP A 407 1.85 1.68 11.42
CA ASP A 407 0.43 1.41 11.67
C ASP A 407 0.14 -0.07 11.38
N SER A 408 -0.85 -0.64 12.03
CA SER A 408 -1.23 -2.05 11.91
C SER A 408 -2.73 -2.21 11.82
N PHE A 409 -3.20 -3.31 11.23
CA PHE A 409 -4.63 -3.58 11.15
C PHE A 409 -5.23 -3.88 12.53
N VAL A 410 -6.43 -3.36 12.75
CA VAL A 410 -7.25 -3.59 13.94
C VAL A 410 -8.65 -4.07 13.54
N ASP A 411 -9.31 -4.80 14.42
CA ASP A 411 -10.68 -5.27 14.27
C ASP A 411 -11.71 -4.17 14.58
N GLU A 412 -13.00 -4.54 14.61
CA GLU A 412 -14.10 -3.63 14.92
C GLU A 412 -14.10 -3.07 16.36
N ASN A 413 -13.39 -3.73 17.28
CA ASN A 413 -13.23 -3.31 18.67
C ASN A 413 -11.96 -2.45 18.86
N GLY A 414 -11.11 -2.35 17.84
CA GLY A 414 -9.83 -1.66 17.88
C GLY A 414 -8.68 -2.54 18.39
N ASP A 415 -8.89 -3.85 18.51
CA ASP A 415 -7.86 -4.81 18.88
C ASP A 415 -7.02 -5.19 17.66
N LEU A 416 -5.72 -5.41 17.84
CA LEU A 416 -4.82 -5.76 16.75
C LEU A 416 -5.23 -7.08 16.09
N ILE A 417 -5.24 -7.09 14.76
CA ILE A 417 -5.33 -8.35 14.00
C ILE A 417 -3.94 -8.96 13.95
N LEU A 418 -3.83 -10.19 14.46
CA LEU A 418 -2.58 -10.93 14.59
C LEU A 418 -2.64 -12.22 13.79
N VAL A 419 -1.53 -12.57 13.16
CA VAL A 419 -1.31 -13.90 12.58
C VAL A 419 -0.89 -14.84 13.70
N ASP A 420 -1.53 -16.01 13.78
CA ASP A 420 -1.19 -17.11 14.69
C ASP A 420 -0.18 -18.05 14.01
N THR A 421 -0.51 -18.48 12.79
CA THR A 421 0.30 -19.43 11.99
C THR A 421 0.42 -19.03 10.52
N ASP A 422 1.56 -19.33 9.91
CA ASP A 422 1.85 -19.18 8.48
C ASP A 422 1.70 -20.51 7.69
N GLY A 423 1.58 -21.67 8.36
CA GLY A 423 1.36 -22.96 7.70
C GLY A 423 1.19 -24.19 8.64
N ILE A 424 1.04 -25.39 8.07
CA ILE A 424 0.78 -26.66 8.80
C ILE A 424 1.92 -27.05 9.76
N ASP A 425 3.16 -26.73 9.40
CA ASP A 425 4.36 -27.17 10.12
C ASP A 425 4.79 -26.19 11.24
N GLU A 426 3.98 -25.17 11.51
CA GLU A 426 4.18 -24.24 12.62
C GLU A 426 3.40 -24.74 13.84
N SER A 427 4.14 -25.12 14.89
CA SER A 427 3.52 -25.51 16.15
C SER A 427 2.83 -24.31 16.77
N VAL A 428 1.50 -24.28 16.72
CA VAL A 428 0.63 -23.32 17.43
C VAL A 428 1.17 -22.98 18.83
N GLY A 429 1.64 -21.75 18.99
CA GLY A 429 2.27 -21.25 20.21
C GLY A 429 1.23 -20.96 21.29
N VAL A 430 0.86 -21.96 22.08
CA VAL A 430 0.21 -21.71 23.37
C VAL A 430 1.29 -21.32 24.39
N ASP A 431 1.33 -20.03 24.70
CA ASP A 431 1.97 -19.36 25.82
C ASP A 431 3.42 -19.73 26.24
N GLY A 432 4.36 -18.85 25.87
CA GLY A 432 5.05 -18.10 26.93
C GLY A 432 6.36 -18.64 27.48
N THR A 433 7.28 -19.15 26.65
CA THR A 433 8.72 -19.10 26.99
C THR A 433 9.55 -18.68 25.78
N GLY A 434 10.45 -17.71 26.00
CA GLY A 434 11.27 -17.08 24.96
C GLY A 434 12.08 -18.06 24.12
N ASP A 435 12.24 -17.69 22.85
CA ASP A 435 12.78 -18.44 21.71
C ASP A 435 11.75 -19.30 20.93
N ASP A 436 10.47 -18.86 20.87
CA ASP A 436 9.46 -19.45 19.99
C ASP A 436 9.47 -18.77 18.60
N PRO A 437 9.75 -19.48 17.50
CA PRO A 437 9.55 -18.99 16.15
C PRO A 437 8.07 -18.76 15.79
N ASN A 438 7.12 -19.27 16.59
CA ASN A 438 5.67 -19.16 16.38
C ASN A 438 5.04 -18.12 17.33
N ARG A 439 5.41 -16.86 17.14
CA ARG A 439 4.86 -15.77 17.95
C ARG A 439 3.86 -14.96 17.14
N ASP A 440 2.68 -14.76 17.72
CA ASP A 440 1.67 -13.88 17.15
C ASP A 440 2.28 -12.55 16.72
N TYR A 441 2.05 -12.16 15.47
CA TYR A 441 2.59 -10.91 14.93
C TYR A 441 1.52 -10.07 14.25
N THR A 442 1.69 -8.75 14.37
CA THR A 442 0.76 -7.78 13.78
C THR A 442 0.89 -7.73 12.27
N ILE A 443 -0.19 -7.38 11.58
CA ILE A 443 -0.16 -7.16 10.13
C ILE A 443 0.02 -5.66 9.87
N ILE A 444 1.09 -5.30 9.17
CA ILE A 444 1.45 -3.91 8.88
C ILE A 444 0.44 -3.26 7.92
N LYS A 445 0.11 -1.99 8.16
CA LYS A 445 -0.72 -1.17 7.28
C LYS A 445 0.08 0.00 6.71
N MET A 446 -0.02 0.22 5.40
CA MET A 446 0.68 1.33 4.71
C MET A 446 -0.09 2.65 4.88
N THR A 447 -0.02 3.21 6.08
CA THR A 447 -0.68 4.47 6.44
C THR A 447 0.28 5.66 6.39
N ALA A 448 -0.21 6.81 5.93
CA ALA A 448 0.48 8.08 6.07
C ALA A 448 0.46 8.49 7.56
N THR A 449 1.61 8.45 8.22
CA THR A 449 1.73 8.72 9.66
C THR A 449 2.27 10.12 9.99
N ASN A 450 2.64 10.90 8.97
CA ASN A 450 3.21 12.23 9.15
C ASN A 450 2.92 13.16 7.96
N SER A 451 3.21 14.44 8.13
CA SER A 451 2.97 15.50 7.14
C SER A 451 4.11 15.68 6.12
N TRP A 452 5.16 14.87 6.17
CA TRP A 452 6.41 15.07 5.43
C TRP A 452 6.59 14.09 4.27
N SER A 453 6.31 12.81 4.52
CA SER A 453 6.53 11.69 3.59
C SER A 453 5.69 11.81 2.31
N ASP A 454 6.34 11.71 1.16
CA ASP A 454 5.67 11.62 -0.15
C ASP A 454 5.23 10.19 -0.48
N PHE A 455 5.89 9.19 0.11
CA PHE A 455 5.51 7.78 0.05
C PHE A 455 5.72 7.11 1.42
N THR A 456 5.01 6.04 1.73
CA THR A 456 5.18 5.31 2.99
C THR A 456 6.55 4.65 3.04
N ALA A 457 7.17 4.56 4.22
CA ALA A 457 8.49 3.96 4.35
C ALA A 457 8.51 2.50 3.87
N GLY A 458 7.36 1.82 3.91
CA GLY A 458 7.18 0.49 3.35
C GLY A 458 7.74 -0.64 4.22
N HIS A 459 8.37 -0.30 5.34
CA HIS A 459 8.91 -1.30 6.26
C HIS A 459 7.78 -2.22 6.75
N ILE A 460 7.98 -3.52 6.54
CA ILE A 460 7.06 -4.58 7.00
C ILE A 460 6.93 -4.65 8.53
N THR A 461 6.06 -5.53 9.02
CA THR A 461 6.08 -5.92 10.44
C THR A 461 7.51 -6.31 10.82
N PRO A 462 8.09 -5.78 11.91
CA PRO A 462 9.50 -6.01 12.19
C PRO A 462 9.83 -7.51 12.24
N LEU A 463 10.82 -7.95 11.45
CA LEU A 463 11.25 -9.35 11.38
C LEU A 463 11.56 -9.95 12.77
N GLY A 464 12.06 -9.13 13.71
CA GLY A 464 12.30 -9.55 15.10
C GLY A 464 11.04 -9.85 15.92
N GLN A 465 9.84 -9.64 15.36
CA GLN A 465 8.56 -10.08 15.94
C GLN A 465 8.13 -11.47 15.46
N GLY A 466 8.85 -12.10 14.53
CA GLY A 466 8.53 -13.41 13.96
C GLY A 466 7.85 -13.35 12.59
N ALA A 467 7.41 -12.17 12.14
CA ALA A 467 6.75 -12.02 10.85
C ALA A 467 7.69 -12.33 9.66
N PRO A 468 7.38 -13.33 8.81
CA PRO A 468 8.15 -13.55 7.60
C PRO A 468 7.89 -12.43 6.59
N PRO A 469 8.89 -12.05 5.75
CA PRO A 469 8.73 -10.95 4.81
C PRO A 469 7.71 -11.25 3.71
N ASN A 470 7.42 -12.52 3.46
CA ASN A 470 6.42 -13.00 2.51
C ASN A 470 5.13 -13.49 3.19
N SER A 471 4.82 -13.02 4.40
CA SER A 471 3.62 -13.39 5.15
C SER A 471 2.36 -13.38 4.27
N TRP A 472 1.57 -14.45 4.37
CA TRP A 472 0.30 -14.58 3.66
C TRP A 472 -0.68 -13.45 4.02
N ALA A 473 -0.59 -12.93 5.24
CA ALA A 473 -1.46 -11.86 5.72
C ALA A 473 -1.18 -10.53 5.03
N TYR A 474 0.03 -10.33 4.46
CA TYR A 474 0.27 -9.16 3.62
C TYR A 474 -0.56 -9.23 2.34
N GLU A 475 -0.76 -10.41 1.75
CA GLU A 475 -1.58 -10.57 0.55
C GLU A 475 -3.06 -10.31 0.80
N GLU A 476 -3.57 -10.68 1.98
CA GLU A 476 -4.98 -10.51 2.32
C GLU A 476 -5.34 -9.12 2.87
N PHE A 477 -4.42 -8.49 3.61
CA PHE A 477 -4.69 -7.24 4.30
C PHE A 477 -3.89 -6.08 3.70
N THR A 478 -2.56 -6.12 3.78
CA THR A 478 -1.70 -5.00 3.40
C THR A 478 -1.84 -4.65 1.91
N ILE A 479 -1.79 -5.65 1.03
CA ILE A 479 -1.91 -5.47 -0.42
C ILE A 479 -3.34 -5.13 -0.80
N SER A 480 -4.35 -5.79 -0.21
CA SER A 480 -5.75 -5.47 -0.44
C SER A 480 -6.10 -4.02 -0.06
N ASP A 481 -5.51 -3.49 1.01
CA ASP A 481 -5.65 -2.08 1.40
C ASP A 481 -4.96 -1.12 0.40
N ILE A 482 -3.87 -1.56 -0.24
CA ILE A 482 -3.26 -0.82 -1.37
C ILE A 482 -4.17 -0.89 -2.61
N GLU A 483 -4.78 -2.04 -2.89
CA GLU A 483 -5.72 -2.24 -4.01
C GLU A 483 -7.00 -1.40 -3.83
N GLU A 484 -7.51 -1.26 -2.60
CA GLU A 484 -8.63 -0.35 -2.32
C GLU A 484 -8.21 1.13 -2.49
N SER A 485 -6.94 1.45 -2.20
CA SER A 485 -6.40 2.80 -2.37
C SER A 485 -4.87 2.81 -2.32
N SER A 486 -4.21 3.17 -3.41
CA SER A 486 -2.76 3.36 -3.45
C SER A 486 -2.28 4.64 -2.77
N ILE A 487 -3.19 5.51 -2.33
CA ILE A 487 -2.88 6.74 -1.61
C ILE A 487 -3.39 6.63 -0.17
N SER A 488 -2.57 7.11 0.77
CA SER A 488 -2.96 7.37 2.16
C SER A 488 -2.90 8.87 2.43
N ILE A 489 -3.75 9.37 3.32
CA ILE A 489 -3.88 10.81 3.61
C ILE A 489 -3.70 11.05 5.10
N TYR A 490 -2.67 11.80 5.46
CA TYR A 490 -2.43 12.26 6.82
C TYR A 490 -3.19 13.56 7.09
N GLU A 491 -3.97 13.58 8.19
CA GLU A 491 -4.76 14.72 8.69
C GLU A 491 -5.59 15.45 7.59
N GLY A 492 -6.07 14.70 6.60
CA GLY A 492 -6.90 15.22 5.50
C GLY A 492 -6.19 16.16 4.51
N THR A 493 -4.86 16.30 4.59
CA THR A 493 -4.12 17.29 3.79
C THR A 493 -2.89 16.75 3.08
N LYS A 494 -2.07 15.93 3.75
CA LYS A 494 -0.85 15.37 3.15
C LYS A 494 -1.17 14.02 2.51
N GLN A 495 -1.13 13.97 1.19
CA GLN A 495 -1.16 12.70 0.44
C GLN A 495 0.22 12.04 0.47
N THR A 496 0.21 10.72 0.56
CA THR A 496 1.39 9.86 0.57
C THR A 496 1.10 8.62 -0.25
N LEU A 497 1.96 8.28 -1.22
CA LEU A 497 1.85 7.02 -1.97
C LEU A 497 2.10 5.84 -1.03
N LYS A 498 1.26 4.81 -1.09
CA LYS A 498 1.57 3.53 -0.44
C LYS A 498 2.68 2.83 -1.22
N HIS A 499 3.85 2.83 -0.62
CA HIS A 499 5.04 2.11 -1.03
C HIS A 499 5.29 0.98 -0.03
N PHE A 500 5.62 -0.21 -0.54
CA PHE A 500 5.93 -1.39 0.27
C PHE A 500 7.37 -1.84 0.05
N PHE A 501 8.12 -2.11 1.12
CA PHE A 501 9.55 -2.45 1.06
C PHE A 501 9.77 -3.84 1.65
N LEU A 502 10.18 -4.79 0.82
CA LEU A 502 10.16 -6.22 1.13
C LEU A 502 11.55 -6.85 1.05
N PRO A 503 12.07 -7.42 2.14
CA PRO A 503 13.21 -8.34 2.07
C PRO A 503 12.92 -9.55 1.18
N LEU A 504 13.78 -9.86 0.21
CA LEU A 504 13.69 -11.15 -0.49
C LEU A 504 14.13 -12.32 0.41
N ARG A 505 14.91 -12.02 1.44
CA ARG A 505 15.45 -12.97 2.42
C ARG A 505 14.84 -12.74 3.80
N ALA A 506 15.07 -13.67 4.72
CA ALA A 506 14.68 -13.56 6.13
C ALA A 506 15.33 -12.37 6.87
N THR A 507 16.21 -11.61 6.21
CA THR A 507 16.78 -10.35 6.71
C THR A 507 16.88 -9.31 5.60
N TRP A 508 16.99 -8.04 5.98
CA TRP A 508 17.05 -6.91 5.05
C TRP A 508 18.30 -6.83 4.16
N SER A 509 19.43 -7.39 4.58
CA SER A 509 20.73 -7.05 3.96
C SER A 509 21.76 -8.17 3.96
N SER A 510 21.44 -9.35 4.51
CA SER A 510 22.39 -10.46 4.55
C SER A 510 22.08 -11.46 3.46
N GLU A 511 22.99 -11.55 2.48
CA GLU A 511 23.05 -12.57 1.41
C GLU A 511 23.17 -14.02 1.93
N ARG A 512 23.29 -14.22 3.25
CA ARG A 512 23.42 -15.54 3.88
C ARG A 512 22.14 -16.04 4.54
N SER A 513 21.11 -15.19 4.62
CA SER A 513 19.83 -15.51 5.27
C SER A 513 18.87 -16.20 4.31
N ASP A 514 18.02 -17.09 4.76
CA ASP A 514 17.15 -17.87 3.87
C ASP A 514 16.36 -17.00 2.89
N LEU A 515 16.29 -17.46 1.63
CA LEU A 515 15.45 -16.86 0.59
C LEU A 515 13.99 -17.18 0.90
N MET A 516 13.13 -16.16 0.94
CA MET A 516 11.76 -16.28 1.43
C MET A 516 10.71 -16.24 0.32
N PHE A 517 11.04 -15.65 -0.82
CA PHE A 517 10.14 -15.54 -1.96
C PHE A 517 10.48 -16.57 -3.03
N ASP A 518 9.44 -17.07 -3.70
CA ASP A 518 9.59 -17.66 -5.02
C ASP A 518 9.23 -16.66 -6.13
N ASN A 519 9.45 -17.08 -7.38
CA ASN A 519 9.20 -16.29 -8.59
C ASN A 519 7.75 -15.78 -8.68
N GLU A 520 6.77 -16.65 -8.40
CA GLU A 520 5.35 -16.36 -8.59
C GLU A 520 4.81 -15.45 -7.48
N GLN A 521 5.20 -15.68 -6.23
CA GLN A 521 4.81 -14.85 -5.11
C GLN A 521 5.40 -13.44 -5.23
N ALA A 522 6.69 -13.31 -5.55
CA ALA A 522 7.32 -12.01 -5.75
C ALA A 522 6.63 -11.20 -6.87
N TYR A 523 6.38 -11.85 -8.01
CA TYR A 523 5.66 -11.20 -9.11
C TYR A 523 4.21 -10.85 -8.72
N ARG A 524 3.48 -11.74 -8.06
CA ARG A 524 2.10 -11.49 -7.61
C ARG A 524 2.00 -10.31 -6.66
N PHE A 525 2.89 -10.21 -5.67
CA PHE A 525 2.97 -9.05 -4.78
C PHE A 525 3.18 -7.77 -5.59
N ALA A 526 4.19 -7.77 -6.46
CA ALA A 526 4.54 -6.59 -7.24
C ALA A 526 3.42 -6.17 -8.19
N LYS A 527 2.83 -7.11 -8.92
CA LYS A 527 1.78 -6.85 -9.90
C LYS A 527 0.53 -6.28 -9.24
N ARG A 528 0.06 -6.89 -8.16
CA ARG A 528 -1.12 -6.41 -7.40
C ARG A 528 -0.93 -4.98 -6.89
N ILE A 529 0.23 -4.70 -6.31
CA ILE A 529 0.57 -3.36 -5.79
C ILE A 529 0.69 -2.34 -6.92
N THR A 530 1.38 -2.67 -8.01
CA THR A 530 1.66 -1.73 -9.10
C THR A 530 0.43 -1.47 -9.98
N ASP A 531 -0.42 -2.48 -10.22
CA ASP A 531 -1.70 -2.32 -10.92
C ASP A 531 -2.67 -1.40 -10.16
N ALA A 532 -2.65 -1.47 -8.83
CA ALA A 532 -3.40 -0.56 -7.96
C ALA A 532 -2.84 0.88 -7.97
N GLY A 533 -1.69 1.10 -8.63
CA GLY A 533 -0.97 2.36 -8.64
C GLY A 533 -0.07 2.59 -7.43
N GLY A 534 0.07 1.62 -6.52
CA GLY A 534 1.05 1.64 -5.44
C GLY A 534 2.49 1.44 -5.97
N SER A 535 3.46 1.34 -5.06
CA SER A 535 4.83 0.99 -5.44
C SER A 535 5.42 -0.05 -4.49
N VAL A 536 6.39 -0.81 -5.00
CA VAL A 536 7.10 -1.82 -4.21
C VAL A 536 8.59 -1.75 -4.48
N THR A 537 9.40 -1.89 -3.43
CA THR A 537 10.83 -2.18 -3.54
C THR A 537 11.11 -3.55 -2.96
N PHE A 538 11.88 -4.36 -3.67
CA PHE A 538 12.48 -5.56 -3.10
C PHE A 538 13.88 -5.24 -2.58
N SER A 539 14.14 -5.57 -1.32
CA SER A 539 15.44 -5.48 -0.69
C SER A 539 16.27 -6.73 -1.03
N ASN A 540 16.64 -6.84 -2.30
CA ASN A 540 17.66 -7.79 -2.75
C ASN A 540 19.04 -7.41 -2.17
N THR A 541 19.92 -8.39 -2.10
CA THR A 541 21.23 -8.33 -1.45
C THR A 541 22.35 -8.22 -2.47
N THR A 542 23.42 -7.54 -2.07
CA THR A 542 24.64 -7.40 -2.86
C THR A 542 25.63 -8.46 -2.42
N ALA A 543 25.98 -9.36 -3.34
CA ALA A 543 26.89 -10.48 -3.15
C ALA A 543 28.34 -10.05 -2.89
N THR A 544 29.20 -11.02 -2.62
CA THR A 544 30.59 -10.79 -2.24
C THR A 544 31.50 -10.23 -3.33
N ASP A 545 31.05 -10.20 -4.57
CA ASP A 545 31.73 -9.59 -5.72
C ASP A 545 31.14 -8.22 -6.10
N GLY A 546 30.16 -7.73 -5.33
CA GLY A 546 29.51 -6.44 -5.57
C GLY A 546 28.34 -6.49 -6.56
N THR A 547 27.92 -7.67 -7.03
CA THR A 547 26.72 -7.85 -7.88
C THR A 547 25.51 -8.35 -7.08
N THR A 548 24.42 -8.71 -7.75
CA THR A 548 23.23 -9.28 -7.08
C THR A 548 23.51 -10.73 -6.66
N SER A 549 22.99 -11.16 -5.50
CA SER A 549 23.06 -12.57 -5.09
C SER A 549 22.46 -13.51 -6.14
N GLU A 550 23.17 -14.58 -6.49
CA GLU A 550 22.87 -15.46 -7.63
C GLU A 550 21.46 -16.09 -7.56
N ASP A 551 21.00 -16.45 -6.37
CA ASP A 551 19.66 -17.02 -6.16
C ASP A 551 18.53 -15.96 -6.25
N GLU A 552 18.83 -14.70 -6.00
CA GLU A 552 17.89 -13.59 -6.17
C GLU A 552 17.80 -13.11 -7.64
N VAL A 553 18.86 -13.31 -8.43
CA VAL A 553 18.87 -13.01 -9.88
C VAL A 553 17.74 -13.76 -10.60
N GLU A 554 17.45 -15.00 -10.22
CA GLU A 554 16.36 -15.78 -10.80
C GLU A 554 15.00 -15.08 -10.62
N ILE A 555 14.70 -14.63 -9.39
CA ILE A 555 13.45 -13.95 -9.05
C ILE A 555 13.32 -12.63 -9.79
N LEU A 556 14.37 -11.80 -9.75
CA LEU A 556 14.35 -10.47 -10.39
C LEU A 556 14.23 -10.59 -11.92
N THR A 557 14.90 -11.57 -12.52
CA THR A 557 14.79 -11.86 -13.95
C THR A 557 13.37 -12.32 -14.32
N PHE A 558 12.78 -13.20 -13.51
CA PHE A 558 11.42 -13.65 -13.73
C PHE A 558 10.43 -12.47 -13.66
N MET A 559 10.53 -11.64 -12.62
CA MET A 559 9.68 -10.46 -12.47
C MET A 559 9.79 -9.52 -13.67
N ASP A 560 11.01 -9.20 -14.12
CA ASP A 560 11.21 -8.32 -15.28
C ASP A 560 10.56 -8.89 -16.54
N GLN A 561 10.74 -10.20 -16.80
CA GLN A 561 10.12 -10.88 -17.94
C GLN A 561 8.60 -10.83 -17.89
N GLN A 562 7.99 -11.07 -16.72
CA GLN A 562 6.55 -11.02 -16.56
C GLN A 562 5.99 -9.59 -16.72
N PHE A 563 6.68 -8.57 -16.17
CA PHE A 563 6.31 -7.18 -16.37
C PHE A 563 6.46 -6.74 -17.83
N ALA A 564 7.48 -7.21 -18.54
CA ALA A 564 7.72 -6.86 -19.94
C ALA A 564 6.59 -7.32 -20.87
N ILE A 565 5.94 -8.45 -20.53
CA ILE A 565 4.77 -8.97 -21.24
C ILE A 565 3.44 -8.60 -20.58
N ASN A 566 3.48 -7.88 -19.44
CA ASN A 566 2.33 -7.56 -18.60
C ASN A 566 1.46 -8.78 -18.30
N ALA A 567 2.08 -9.86 -17.81
CA ALA A 567 1.40 -11.11 -17.50
C ALA A 567 0.41 -10.93 -16.33
N ASP A 568 -0.68 -11.69 -16.33
CA ASP A 568 -1.55 -11.77 -15.15
C ASP A 568 -0.80 -12.46 -14.00
N ALA A 569 -1.02 -11.98 -12.78
CA ALA A 569 -0.49 -12.64 -11.59
C ALA A 569 -1.25 -13.93 -11.30
N THR A 570 -0.58 -14.88 -10.66
CA THR A 570 -1.24 -16.07 -10.11
C THR A 570 -2.28 -15.67 -9.07
N VAL A 571 -3.32 -16.49 -8.90
CA VAL A 571 -4.35 -16.23 -7.88
C VAL A 571 -3.77 -16.60 -6.51
N TYR A 572 -3.90 -15.69 -5.55
CA TYR A 572 -3.54 -15.98 -4.16
C TYR A 572 -4.49 -17.02 -3.57
N GLU A 573 -3.90 -18.02 -2.91
CA GLU A 573 -4.61 -18.96 -2.05
C GLU A 573 -3.94 -18.94 -0.68
N ARG A 574 -4.73 -18.84 0.39
CA ARG A 574 -4.19 -18.88 1.73
C ARG A 574 -3.50 -20.23 1.98
N PRO A 575 -2.24 -20.25 2.49
CA PRO A 575 -1.56 -21.49 2.79
C PRO A 575 -2.35 -22.38 3.73
N GLU A 576 -2.26 -23.70 3.53
CA GLU A 576 -2.88 -24.65 4.45
C GLU A 576 -2.26 -24.51 5.85
N GLY A 577 -3.10 -24.44 6.87
CA GLY A 577 -2.67 -24.27 8.26
C GLY A 577 -2.38 -22.83 8.68
N ALA A 578 -2.55 -21.84 7.79
CA ALA A 578 -2.39 -20.42 8.11
C ALA A 578 -3.67 -19.80 8.70
N PHE A 579 -3.57 -19.16 9.87
CA PHE A 579 -4.71 -18.62 10.61
C PHE A 579 -4.38 -17.31 11.33
N LEU A 580 -5.41 -16.49 11.52
CA LEU A 580 -5.37 -15.38 12.49
C LEU A 580 -5.67 -15.87 13.91
N VAL A 581 -5.23 -15.11 14.90
CA VAL A 581 -5.61 -15.33 16.29
C VAL A 581 -7.13 -15.21 16.44
N GLY A 582 -7.74 -16.27 16.97
CA GLY A 582 -9.20 -16.34 17.16
C GLY A 582 -10.00 -16.74 15.91
N GLU A 583 -9.34 -17.00 14.78
CA GLU A 583 -9.98 -17.58 13.62
C GLU A 583 -10.28 -19.07 13.85
N ASP A 584 -11.53 -19.47 13.62
CA ASP A 584 -11.97 -20.85 13.88
C ASP A 584 -11.41 -21.77 12.77
N GLN A 585 -10.45 -22.62 13.14
CA GLN A 585 -9.83 -23.63 12.26
C GLN A 585 -10.84 -24.58 11.59
N SER A 586 -12.09 -24.59 12.04
CA SER A 586 -13.16 -25.46 11.53
C SER A 586 -13.89 -24.98 10.26
N LEU A 587 -13.58 -23.78 9.75
CA LEU A 587 -14.18 -23.22 8.52
C LEU A 587 -13.32 -23.40 7.25
N SER A 588 -12.11 -23.95 7.39
CA SER A 588 -11.28 -24.33 6.24
C SER A 588 -12.00 -25.38 5.39
N ILE A 589 -12.01 -25.18 4.07
CA ILE A 589 -12.50 -26.14 3.07
C ILE A 589 -11.49 -27.29 2.90
N ALA A 590 -10.60 -27.53 3.87
CA ALA A 590 -9.74 -28.69 3.91
C ALA A 590 -10.61 -29.94 3.82
N SER A 591 -10.81 -30.39 2.59
CA SER A 591 -11.07 -31.77 2.28
C SER A 591 -9.88 -32.52 2.86
N ASN A 592 -10.05 -32.99 4.09
CA ASN A 592 -9.31 -34.11 4.66
C ASN A 592 -9.62 -35.37 3.82
N LEU A 593 -9.25 -35.33 2.54
CA LEU A 593 -9.15 -36.45 1.62
C LEU A 593 -7.74 -37.02 1.78
N SER A 594 -7.40 -37.43 3.01
CA SER A 594 -6.54 -38.59 3.16
C SER A 594 -7.38 -39.80 2.74
N ASP A 595 -7.18 -40.24 1.50
CA ASP A 595 -7.96 -41.25 0.79
C ASP A 595 -7.77 -42.69 1.32
N ASP A 596 -7.45 -42.83 2.60
CA ASP A 596 -7.47 -44.12 3.28
C ASP A 596 -8.03 -43.97 4.69
N ILE A 597 -9.14 -44.66 4.95
CA ILE A 597 -9.80 -44.83 6.27
C ILE A 597 -10.81 -43.72 6.67
N SER A 598 -11.84 -43.42 5.87
CA SER A 598 -13.01 -42.59 6.31
C SER A 598 -14.05 -43.39 7.12
N LEU A 599 -14.59 -42.87 8.22
CA LEU A 599 -15.72 -43.42 8.99
C LEU A 599 -16.99 -43.47 8.13
N LYS A 600 -17.70 -44.61 8.09
CA LYS A 600 -18.93 -44.82 7.31
C LYS A 600 -20.11 -45.21 8.20
N VAL A 601 -21.32 -44.82 7.80
CA VAL A 601 -22.59 -45.13 8.48
C VAL A 601 -23.34 -46.23 7.71
N PHE A 602 -23.75 -47.30 8.39
CA PHE A 602 -24.47 -48.43 7.79
C PHE A 602 -25.69 -48.86 8.61
N PRO A 603 -26.86 -49.06 7.97
CA PRO A 603 -27.18 -48.70 6.60
C PRO A 603 -27.28 -47.18 6.43
N ASN A 604 -26.95 -46.65 5.25
CA ASN A 604 -27.31 -45.29 4.85
C ASN A 604 -28.02 -45.40 3.49
N PRO A 605 -29.33 -45.15 3.39
CA PRO A 605 -30.19 -44.47 4.38
C PRO A 605 -30.53 -45.30 5.63
N VAL A 606 -30.64 -44.62 6.78
CA VAL A 606 -30.96 -45.16 8.09
C VAL A 606 -32.48 -45.17 8.29
N LYS A 607 -33.03 -46.29 8.79
CA LYS A 607 -34.44 -46.35 9.21
C LYS A 607 -34.56 -46.06 10.70
N ASP A 608 -34.24 -47.00 11.56
CA ASP A 608 -34.39 -46.84 13.01
C ASP A 608 -33.03 -46.88 13.73
N VAL A 609 -32.07 -47.62 13.18
CA VAL A 609 -30.78 -47.89 13.81
C VAL A 609 -29.67 -47.87 12.77
N PHE A 610 -28.49 -47.36 13.14
CA PHE A 610 -27.27 -47.43 12.31
C PHE A 610 -26.07 -47.96 13.09
N LYS A 611 -25.01 -48.31 12.36
CA LYS A 611 -23.69 -48.73 12.83
C LYS A 611 -22.62 -47.87 12.19
N LEU A 612 -21.47 -47.76 12.85
CA LEU A 612 -20.28 -47.11 12.31
C LEU A 612 -19.26 -48.16 11.85
N SER A 613 -18.46 -47.82 10.86
CA SER A 613 -17.40 -48.70 10.33
C SER A 613 -16.17 -48.82 11.23
N LYS A 614 -16.06 -48.01 12.29
CA LYS A 614 -14.96 -48.02 13.26
C LYS A 614 -15.48 -47.70 14.66
N GLU A 615 -14.66 -48.01 15.66
CA GLU A 615 -14.86 -47.59 17.04
C GLU A 615 -14.65 -46.08 17.21
N PHE A 616 -15.31 -45.49 18.21
CA PHE A 616 -15.25 -44.07 18.54
C PHE A 616 -15.47 -43.88 20.05
N ASN A 617 -15.05 -42.73 20.57
CA ASN A 617 -15.14 -42.37 21.99
C ASN A 617 -16.51 -41.74 22.34
N SER A 618 -16.97 -40.81 21.51
CA SER A 618 -18.31 -40.20 21.62
C SER A 618 -18.86 -39.78 20.27
N LEU A 619 -20.18 -39.77 20.13
CA LEU A 619 -20.87 -39.42 18.89
C LEU A 619 -22.00 -38.44 19.19
N THR A 620 -22.09 -37.36 18.40
CA THR A 620 -23.17 -36.37 18.48
C THR A 620 -23.83 -36.22 17.11
N ILE A 621 -25.17 -36.18 17.09
CA ILE A 621 -25.97 -35.98 15.88
C ILE A 621 -26.53 -34.57 15.90
N TYR A 622 -26.39 -33.87 14.78
CA TYR A 622 -26.88 -32.53 14.54
C TYR A 622 -27.87 -32.51 13.37
N ALA A 623 -28.83 -31.59 13.44
CA ALA A 623 -29.63 -31.19 12.28
C ALA A 623 -28.75 -30.44 11.27
N ILE A 624 -29.22 -30.33 10.02
CA ILE A 624 -28.55 -29.52 8.98
C ILE A 624 -28.37 -28.05 9.37
N THR A 625 -29.19 -27.54 10.29
CA THR A 625 -29.10 -26.17 10.84
C THR A 625 -28.02 -26.02 11.92
N GLY A 626 -27.31 -27.10 12.30
CA GLY A 626 -26.30 -27.09 13.35
C GLY A 626 -26.86 -27.33 14.77
N GLU A 627 -28.17 -27.49 14.93
CA GLU A 627 -28.78 -27.82 16.23
C GLU A 627 -28.41 -29.25 16.66
N LYS A 628 -27.95 -29.43 17.90
CA LYS A 628 -27.63 -30.73 18.48
C LYS A 628 -28.91 -31.49 18.85
N ILE A 629 -29.09 -32.69 18.29
CA ILE A 629 -30.33 -33.47 18.43
C ILE A 629 -30.14 -34.69 19.36
N LEU A 630 -29.05 -35.46 19.20
CA LEU A 630 -28.77 -36.66 19.99
C LEU A 630 -27.29 -36.77 20.34
N GLN A 631 -26.97 -37.46 21.44
CA GLN A 631 -25.60 -37.78 21.82
C GLN A 631 -25.49 -39.19 22.39
N PHE A 632 -24.43 -39.88 22.01
CA PHE A 632 -24.07 -41.21 22.48
C PHE A 632 -22.64 -41.19 23.02
N SER A 633 -22.44 -41.82 24.17
CA SER A 633 -21.11 -42.01 24.78
C SER A 633 -20.75 -43.48 24.78
N GLY A 634 -19.47 -43.79 24.52
CA GLY A 634 -18.92 -45.13 24.48
C GLY A 634 -19.19 -45.86 23.16
N ASN A 635 -18.32 -46.81 22.85
CA ASN A 635 -18.46 -47.66 21.66
C ASN A 635 -19.67 -48.60 21.84
N LYS A 636 -20.63 -48.54 20.90
CA LYS A 636 -21.84 -49.38 20.89
C LYS A 636 -21.94 -50.07 19.54
N GLU A 637 -22.43 -51.31 19.54
CA GLU A 637 -22.63 -52.07 18.30
C GLU A 637 -23.69 -51.44 17.36
N SER A 638 -24.55 -50.56 17.87
CA SER A 638 -25.56 -49.84 17.10
C SER A 638 -26.12 -48.61 17.82
N PHE A 639 -26.69 -47.67 17.04
CA PHE A 639 -27.22 -46.37 17.47
C PHE A 639 -28.66 -46.20 17.04
N ASP A 640 -29.57 -46.05 18.02
CA ASP A 640 -31.01 -45.85 17.78
C ASP A 640 -31.31 -44.38 17.51
N VAL A 641 -31.86 -44.11 16.32
CA VAL A 641 -32.30 -42.80 15.83
C VAL A 641 -33.77 -42.82 15.39
N SER A 642 -34.56 -43.77 15.90
CA SER A 642 -35.99 -43.90 15.57
C SER A 642 -36.81 -42.65 15.92
N SER A 643 -36.34 -41.83 16.85
CA SER A 643 -36.97 -40.56 17.24
C SER A 643 -36.75 -39.41 16.24
N LEU A 644 -35.85 -39.57 15.26
CA LEU A 644 -35.58 -38.54 14.26
C LEU A 644 -36.63 -38.55 13.15
N ASN A 645 -37.05 -37.37 12.71
CA ASN A 645 -37.88 -37.21 11.53
C ASN A 645 -37.09 -37.57 10.25
N PRO A 646 -37.74 -37.94 9.12
CA PRO A 646 -37.05 -38.15 7.86
C PRO A 646 -36.30 -36.89 7.40
N GLY A 647 -35.03 -37.02 7.00
CA GLY A 647 -34.19 -35.88 6.64
C GLY A 647 -32.68 -36.17 6.69
N PHE A 648 -31.88 -35.16 6.35
CA PHE A 648 -30.41 -35.23 6.44
C PHE A 648 -29.93 -34.82 7.82
N TYR A 649 -28.98 -35.60 8.34
CA TYR A 649 -28.36 -35.36 9.63
C TYR A 649 -26.83 -35.44 9.51
N ILE A 650 -26.15 -34.75 10.42
CA ILE A 650 -24.70 -34.71 10.51
C ILE A 650 -24.29 -35.43 11.80
N ILE A 651 -23.36 -36.36 11.69
CA ILE A 651 -22.71 -37.03 12.82
C ILE A 651 -21.34 -36.40 13.00
N LYS A 652 -21.01 -35.99 14.23
CA LYS A 652 -19.64 -35.70 14.69
C LYS A 652 -19.22 -36.82 15.63
N ALA A 653 -18.24 -37.63 15.23
CA ALA A 653 -17.74 -38.75 16.01
C ALA A 653 -16.28 -38.51 16.39
N TYR A 654 -15.94 -38.64 17.69
CA TYR A 654 -14.58 -38.49 18.18
C TYR A 654 -13.84 -39.83 18.12
N VAL A 655 -12.72 -39.90 17.39
CA VAL A 655 -11.89 -41.09 17.19
C VAL A 655 -10.44 -40.71 17.52
N ASN A 656 -9.83 -41.37 18.53
CA ASN A 656 -8.41 -41.18 18.90
C ASN A 656 -7.99 -39.70 19.03
N ASN A 657 -8.72 -38.92 19.85
CA ASN A 657 -8.55 -37.47 20.08
C ASN A 657 -8.85 -36.54 18.90
N ASN A 658 -9.13 -37.07 17.70
CA ASN A 658 -9.65 -36.31 16.56
C ASN A 658 -11.17 -36.49 16.44
N PHE A 659 -11.81 -35.74 15.54
CA PHE A 659 -13.21 -35.99 15.18
C PHE A 659 -13.39 -36.13 13.68
N GLU A 660 -14.29 -37.03 13.28
CA GLU A 660 -14.74 -37.21 11.90
C GLU A 660 -16.20 -36.73 11.78
N VAL A 661 -16.52 -36.09 10.65
CA VAL A 661 -17.87 -35.61 10.33
C VAL A 661 -18.44 -36.41 9.17
N ILE A 662 -19.61 -37.02 9.36
CA ILE A 662 -20.30 -37.79 8.31
C ILE A 662 -21.78 -37.43 8.23
N ARG A 663 -22.32 -37.42 7.01
CA ARG A 663 -23.74 -37.23 6.74
C ARG A 663 -24.48 -38.55 6.58
N PHE A 664 -25.70 -38.63 7.10
CA PHE A 664 -26.61 -39.74 6.80
C PHE A 664 -28.03 -39.26 6.50
N LEU A 665 -28.77 -40.06 5.73
CA LEU A 665 -30.18 -39.82 5.42
C LEU A 665 -31.07 -40.69 6.30
N LYS A 666 -31.95 -40.09 7.09
CA LYS A 666 -33.03 -40.78 7.83
C LYS A 666 -34.25 -40.94 6.92
N ARG A 667 -34.79 -42.16 6.82
CA ARG A 667 -36.04 -42.47 6.11
C ARG A 667 -37.25 -42.58 7.02
#